data_AF-A0A371QJS7-F1
#
_entry.id   AF-A0A371QJS7-F1
#
_cell.length_a   1.000
_cell.length_b   1.000
_cell.length_c   1.000
_cell.angle_alpha   90.00
_cell.angle_beta   90.00
_cell.angle_gamma   90.00
#
_symmetry.space_group_name_H-M   'P 1'
#
loop_
_entity.id
_entity.type
_entity.pdbx_description
1 polymer ?
#
loop_
_entity_poly.entity_id
_entity_poly.type
_entity_poly.pdbx_seq_one_letter_code
_entity_poly.pdbx_strand_id
1 'polypeptide(L)'
;MLVLFLFLGLMGSFWGCSGGSAGHWSEFVPDSALFLIVPEENSTIRDILEAPYIPMFDDITPSAIQITGNVGEAAAGEAITEAVILYPDTSNDWQPIWVIRPVQGLMSYMKENHQREFAQNNYSFGNFTVEKFFISDREIFAVDVGNYILFSESSLGIENSLRTLRGSNPAMELSEEQTQHGRFIVNTPSLDRWMMQLAQITHIPDLRNRFDGGKPIAFSLDNREEEWQWKLSGKLNLDESPSALLRAVRSAPGEFTLDRYISTNAATFSIFQLEPRSVPPNGDAEHEFELDQYLDENPDIWQDIAAALNPEAAFVTFAESGAESTSEYMFIRHLSSASNLRSLLANLTSFDDVNRDGNTFMIQSRSLGKLIGSELNPMVSFHLTIVDDAAVMAQRRGLAEGVSGDVSRRGVMYYNDDYMMIRDDHPADLSSLTYVNAQQFGTYVQPWLYPQNYLDALVSNLDLFVMTTRASDDGRSADVDITSYQREVTDDPYRERWVFPVSSGEITGTPVMADITSSSRDEVIFSTDAGYVYVLATDGTEVLELETGGEQPIGAPVVYDWYGNNQNVILQAAGNSIYAWNMNGTILPNFPITLNETITTPLTIEDVTRNGIAEIVVGTADRNLHILNSRGRPVSGWPQSVNTVITTKPLLATLDGERSIFAISENALHGWSLNGQIRNGYPVFLDTPLHGSPAVYEDHLLGAGRNGSLYSIGSAPLFSDTLSTFISEDSLYIQQLQISSDGLNSTPSVRDVLLRDDEGFYRNDLIAVQSRNGSLFLYNPDGELKFTRSLGQPASGDTAPMIIDVNRDQRMDLVGLADFGRLYAWNIITEQRLYDLPTTGMRYPLIADLYRDGNNEIIAFTRDGLRCWTILRTSTSQGG
;
A
#
# COMPACT_ATOMS: atom_id res chain seq x y z
N MET A 1 -14.13 -75.71 1.45
CA MET A 1 -13.92 -74.30 1.05
C MET A 1 -14.84 -73.31 1.78
N LEU A 2 -16.01 -73.73 2.28
CA LEU A 2 -16.91 -72.88 3.09
C LEU A 2 -16.55 -72.83 4.61
N VAL A 3 -15.65 -73.70 5.08
CA VAL A 3 -15.23 -73.76 6.50
C VAL A 3 -13.96 -72.93 6.78
N LEU A 4 -13.21 -72.54 5.75
CA LEU A 4 -12.04 -71.66 5.89
C LEU A 4 -12.43 -70.17 5.97
N PHE A 5 -13.56 -69.78 5.36
CA PHE A 5 -14.09 -68.41 5.43
C PHE A 5 -14.76 -68.09 6.79
N LEU A 6 -15.24 -69.10 7.50
CA LEU A 6 -15.80 -68.92 8.85
C LEU A 6 -14.72 -68.79 9.94
N PHE A 7 -13.46 -69.17 9.66
CA PHE A 7 -12.35 -69.01 10.60
C PHE A 7 -11.55 -67.70 10.38
N LEU A 8 -11.52 -67.15 9.17
CA LEU A 8 -10.91 -65.83 8.91
C LEU A 8 -11.83 -64.66 9.28
N GLY A 9 -13.15 -64.84 9.23
CA GLY A 9 -14.13 -63.85 9.72
C GLY A 9 -14.24 -63.75 11.24
N LEU A 10 -13.54 -64.62 11.99
CA LEU A 10 -13.54 -64.64 13.46
C LEU A 10 -12.20 -64.22 14.08
N MET A 11 -11.16 -63.95 13.26
CA MET A 11 -9.91 -63.30 13.72
C MET A 11 -9.85 -61.81 13.39
N GLY A 12 -10.66 -61.29 12.46
CA GLY A 12 -10.82 -59.84 12.25
C GLY A 12 -11.70 -59.14 13.30
N SER A 13 -12.41 -59.91 14.13
CA SER A 13 -13.37 -59.40 15.11
C SER A 13 -12.82 -59.32 16.53
N PHE A 14 -11.50 -59.48 16.71
CA PHE A 14 -10.81 -59.34 18.00
C PHE A 14 -9.95 -58.08 18.13
N TRP A 15 -9.99 -57.16 17.16
CA TRP A 15 -9.47 -55.79 17.29
C TRP A 15 -10.61 -54.76 17.21
N GLY A 16 -11.74 -55.09 17.83
CA GLY A 16 -12.75 -54.10 18.24
C GLY A 16 -12.61 -53.84 19.73
N CYS A 17 -12.50 -52.55 20.08
CA CYS A 17 -12.55 -51.99 21.44
C CYS A 17 -11.25 -52.06 22.26
N SER A 18 -10.22 -51.31 21.84
CA SER A 18 -9.48 -50.48 22.80
C SER A 18 -10.24 -49.17 23.01
N GLY A 19 -10.25 -48.66 24.24
CA GLY A 19 -11.15 -47.60 24.73
C GLY A 19 -11.11 -46.30 23.92
N GLY A 20 -12.19 -45.53 24.04
CA GLY A 20 -12.37 -44.21 23.40
C GLY A 20 -11.46 -43.11 23.95
N SER A 21 -10.19 -43.42 24.19
CA SER A 21 -9.14 -42.47 24.57
C SER A 21 -8.13 -42.37 23.44
N ALA A 22 -7.77 -41.16 23.04
CA ALA A 22 -6.76 -40.92 22.02
C ALA A 22 -5.37 -41.40 22.48
N GLY A 23 -4.63 -42.08 21.61
CA GLY A 23 -3.24 -42.49 21.87
C GLY A 23 -2.29 -41.30 21.83
N HIS A 24 -2.51 -40.40 20.87
CA HIS A 24 -1.78 -39.15 20.70
C HIS A 24 -2.75 -38.03 20.25
N TRP A 25 -2.43 -36.76 20.53
CA TRP A 25 -3.35 -35.65 20.23
C TRP A 25 -3.61 -35.45 18.73
N SER A 26 -2.67 -35.86 17.87
CA SER A 26 -2.81 -35.75 16.42
C SER A 26 -3.97 -36.58 15.85
N GLU A 27 -4.43 -37.62 16.57
CA GLU A 27 -5.51 -38.52 16.14
C GLU A 27 -6.89 -37.83 16.03
N PHE A 28 -7.05 -36.66 16.65
CA PHE A 28 -8.31 -35.90 16.64
C PHE A 28 -8.19 -34.54 15.94
N VAL A 29 -7.12 -34.32 15.16
CA VAL A 29 -6.97 -33.11 14.33
C VAL A 29 -7.67 -33.33 12.98
N PRO A 30 -8.78 -32.65 12.69
CA PRO A 30 -9.47 -32.80 11.41
C PRO A 30 -8.61 -32.34 10.23
N ASP A 31 -8.75 -32.98 9.07
CA ASP A 31 -8.11 -32.54 7.83
C ASP A 31 -8.55 -31.14 7.36
N SER A 32 -9.64 -30.61 7.91
CA SER A 32 -10.15 -29.26 7.67
C SER A 32 -9.55 -28.19 8.56
N ALA A 33 -8.72 -28.55 9.55
CA ALA A 33 -7.98 -27.56 10.32
C ALA A 33 -6.96 -26.84 9.42
N LEU A 34 -6.83 -25.52 9.57
CA LEU A 34 -5.99 -24.71 8.68
C LEU A 34 -4.54 -24.68 9.17
N PHE A 35 -4.37 -24.46 10.47
CA PHE A 35 -3.08 -24.31 11.12
C PHE A 35 -3.08 -25.05 12.46
N LEU A 36 -1.90 -25.38 12.93
CA LEU A 36 -1.69 -25.98 14.23
C LEU A 36 -0.45 -25.39 14.89
N ILE A 37 -0.55 -25.06 16.18
CA ILE A 37 0.60 -24.70 17.01
C ILE A 37 0.89 -25.87 17.93
N VAL A 38 2.10 -26.42 17.84
CA VAL A 38 2.64 -27.40 18.80
C VAL A 38 3.64 -26.65 19.67
N PRO A 39 3.26 -26.24 20.89
CA PRO A 39 4.10 -25.39 21.72
C PRO A 39 5.34 -26.14 22.23
N GLU A 40 6.26 -25.40 22.84
CA GLU A 40 7.43 -25.96 23.52
C GLU A 40 7.01 -26.91 24.66
N GLU A 41 7.90 -27.85 25.01
CA GLU A 41 7.58 -28.88 25.99
C GLU A 41 7.20 -28.26 27.34
N ASN A 42 6.06 -28.69 27.90
CA ASN A 42 5.49 -28.20 29.16
C ASN A 42 5.04 -26.72 29.16
N SER A 43 4.78 -26.14 27.99
CA SER A 43 4.18 -24.80 27.89
C SER A 43 2.77 -24.76 28.49
N THR A 44 2.51 -23.76 29.34
CA THR A 44 1.17 -23.47 29.83
C THR A 44 0.39 -22.63 28.82
N ILE A 45 -0.92 -22.53 29.02
CA ILE A 45 -1.77 -21.60 28.26
C ILE A 45 -1.20 -20.17 28.31
N ARG A 46 -0.68 -19.74 29.48
CA ARG A 46 -0.12 -18.41 29.67
C ARG A 46 1.16 -18.19 28.86
N ASP A 47 2.06 -19.17 28.90
CA ASP A 47 3.33 -19.09 28.15
C ASP A 47 3.08 -18.96 26.65
N ILE A 48 2.02 -19.63 26.15
CA ILE A 48 1.60 -19.50 24.76
C ILE A 48 1.14 -18.09 24.46
N LEU A 49 0.32 -17.46 25.32
CA LEU A 49 -0.22 -16.10 25.12
C LEU A 49 0.85 -15.01 25.23
N GLU A 50 1.93 -15.25 25.96
CA GLU A 50 3.06 -14.32 26.09
C GLU A 50 4.10 -14.52 24.97
N ALA A 51 3.90 -15.49 24.07
CA ALA A 51 4.87 -15.79 23.02
C ALA A 51 4.95 -14.68 21.95
N PRO A 52 6.14 -14.40 21.38
CA PRO A 52 6.36 -13.28 20.44
C PRO A 52 5.47 -13.29 19.20
N TYR A 53 4.95 -14.46 18.80
CA TYR A 53 4.10 -14.60 17.63
C TYR A 53 2.61 -14.33 17.91
N ILE A 54 2.17 -14.20 19.16
CA ILE A 54 0.76 -13.99 19.55
C ILE A 54 0.13 -12.69 19.04
N PRO A 55 0.83 -11.55 18.96
CA PRO A 55 0.25 -10.35 18.36
C PRO A 55 -0.23 -10.57 16.90
N MET A 56 0.36 -11.51 16.16
CA MET A 56 -0.12 -11.91 14.82
C MET A 56 -1.44 -12.70 14.87
N PHE A 57 -1.76 -13.31 16.01
CA PHE A 57 -2.94 -14.17 16.22
C PHE A 57 -4.11 -13.44 16.94
N ASP A 58 -3.84 -12.37 17.69
CA ASP A 58 -4.84 -11.61 18.44
C ASP A 58 -5.98 -11.07 17.56
N ASP A 59 -5.66 -10.67 16.32
CA ASP A 59 -6.62 -10.12 15.36
C ASP A 59 -7.32 -11.19 14.52
N ILE A 60 -6.80 -12.43 14.50
CA ILE A 60 -7.39 -13.59 13.82
C ILE A 60 -8.44 -14.27 14.69
N THR A 61 -8.22 -14.25 16.02
CA THR A 61 -9.11 -14.85 17.01
C THR A 61 -9.39 -13.85 18.14
N PRO A 62 -10.28 -12.85 17.93
CA PRO A 62 -10.60 -11.80 18.92
C PRO A 62 -11.07 -12.32 20.29
N SER A 63 -11.36 -13.62 20.37
CA SER A 63 -11.88 -14.34 21.52
C SER A 63 -10.83 -15.05 22.39
N ALA A 64 -9.63 -15.33 21.85
CA ALA A 64 -8.71 -16.29 22.45
C ALA A 64 -8.22 -15.85 23.84
N ILE A 65 -7.76 -14.59 24.01
CA ILE A 65 -7.10 -14.10 25.23
C ILE A 65 -8.02 -14.08 26.46
N GLN A 66 -9.27 -13.64 26.30
CA GLN A 66 -10.20 -13.51 27.44
C GLN A 66 -10.67 -14.87 27.96
N ILE A 67 -10.71 -15.88 27.09
CA ILE A 67 -11.18 -17.24 27.42
C ILE A 67 -10.08 -18.04 28.07
N THR A 68 -8.88 -17.96 27.52
CA THR A 68 -7.68 -18.66 28.00
C THR A 68 -7.22 -18.15 29.36
N GLY A 69 -7.38 -16.85 29.65
CA GLY A 69 -7.11 -16.29 30.97
C GLY A 69 -7.95 -16.96 32.07
N ASN A 70 -9.26 -17.10 31.87
CA ASN A 70 -10.16 -17.70 32.87
C ASN A 70 -9.94 -19.21 33.04
N VAL A 71 -9.70 -19.96 31.95
CA VAL A 71 -9.39 -21.40 32.03
C VAL A 71 -8.01 -21.65 32.63
N GLY A 72 -7.02 -20.81 32.29
CA GLY A 72 -5.67 -20.86 32.88
C GLY A 72 -5.66 -20.55 34.38
N GLU A 73 -6.45 -19.55 34.81
CA GLU A 73 -6.68 -19.25 36.23
C GLU A 73 -7.38 -20.40 36.96
N ALA A 74 -8.43 -20.98 36.37
CA ALA A 74 -9.15 -22.12 36.91
C ALA A 74 -8.27 -23.38 37.04
N ALA A 75 -7.29 -23.53 36.15
CA ALA A 75 -6.29 -24.59 36.20
C ALA A 75 -5.09 -24.27 37.09
N ALA A 76 -5.07 -23.12 37.79
CA ALA A 76 -3.96 -22.65 38.61
C ALA A 76 -2.60 -22.61 37.89
N GLY A 77 -2.60 -22.45 36.57
CA GLY A 77 -1.38 -22.50 35.74
C GLY A 77 -0.82 -23.92 35.50
N GLU A 78 -1.52 -24.99 35.90
CA GLU A 78 -1.08 -26.38 35.69
C GLU A 78 -1.51 -26.97 34.33
N ALA A 79 -2.33 -26.23 33.56
CA ALA A 79 -2.80 -26.65 32.24
C ALA A 79 -1.69 -26.56 31.19
N ILE A 80 -0.93 -27.66 31.05
CA ILE A 80 0.03 -27.84 29.98
C ILE A 80 -0.73 -28.03 28.66
N THR A 81 -0.40 -27.20 27.67
CA THR A 81 -0.98 -27.24 26.32
C THR A 81 -0.12 -28.11 25.42
N GLU A 82 -0.76 -29.02 24.70
CA GLU A 82 -0.11 -29.97 23.79
C GLU A 82 -0.24 -29.53 22.33
N ALA A 83 -1.36 -28.89 22.00
CA ALA A 83 -1.59 -28.31 20.69
C ALA A 83 -2.68 -27.24 20.74
N VAL A 84 -2.62 -26.29 19.81
CA VAL A 84 -3.72 -25.36 19.49
C VAL A 84 -4.07 -25.54 18.03
N ILE A 85 -5.29 -26.00 17.76
CA ILE A 85 -5.80 -26.26 16.41
C ILE A 85 -6.62 -25.04 15.97
N LEU A 86 -6.25 -24.41 14.85
CA LEU A 86 -7.04 -23.32 14.26
C LEU A 86 -8.04 -23.90 13.28
N TYR A 87 -9.31 -23.91 13.69
CA TYR A 87 -10.41 -24.53 12.96
C TYR A 87 -11.33 -23.48 12.31
N PRO A 88 -11.71 -23.64 11.03
CA PRO A 88 -12.66 -22.75 10.37
C PRO A 88 -14.09 -23.08 10.80
N ASP A 89 -14.63 -22.34 11.77
CA ASP A 89 -15.96 -22.59 12.35
C ASP A 89 -17.09 -22.13 11.43
N THR A 90 -16.95 -20.92 10.87
CA THR A 90 -17.92 -20.31 9.95
C THR A 90 -17.24 -19.95 8.61
N SER A 91 -17.98 -19.29 7.72
CA SER A 91 -17.43 -18.78 6.45
C SER A 91 -16.35 -17.70 6.62
N ASN A 92 -16.30 -17.05 7.78
CA ASN A 92 -15.51 -15.84 8.00
C ASN A 92 -14.82 -15.80 9.37
N ASP A 93 -15.06 -16.76 10.27
CA ASP A 93 -14.48 -16.80 11.60
C ASP A 93 -13.72 -18.10 11.84
N TRP A 94 -12.57 -18.00 12.49
CA TRP A 94 -11.79 -19.15 12.94
C TRP A 94 -11.83 -19.22 14.45
N GLN A 95 -11.80 -20.45 14.97
CA GLN A 95 -11.90 -20.70 16.39
C GLN A 95 -10.75 -21.61 16.83
N PRO A 96 -10.00 -21.24 17.89
CA PRO A 96 -8.97 -22.10 18.42
C PRO A 96 -9.61 -23.25 19.19
N ILE A 97 -9.14 -24.46 18.93
CA ILE A 97 -9.41 -25.64 19.75
C ILE A 97 -8.14 -25.93 20.54
N TRP A 98 -8.22 -25.72 21.85
CA TRP A 98 -7.12 -25.94 22.77
C TRP A 98 -7.10 -27.38 23.21
N VAL A 99 -5.91 -27.99 23.16
CA VAL A 99 -5.67 -29.36 23.60
C VAL A 99 -4.74 -29.30 24.80
N ILE A 100 -5.25 -29.64 25.97
CA ILE A 100 -4.47 -29.61 27.21
C ILE A 100 -4.38 -30.99 27.87
N ARG A 101 -3.34 -31.21 28.66
CA ARG A 101 -3.26 -32.38 29.55
C ARG A 101 -4.38 -32.35 30.60
N PRO A 102 -4.84 -33.51 31.11
CA PRO A 102 -5.88 -33.56 32.13
C PRO A 102 -5.38 -32.92 33.43
N VAL A 103 -6.11 -31.90 33.90
CA VAL A 103 -5.87 -31.24 35.18
C VAL A 103 -6.89 -31.75 36.20
N GLN A 104 -6.40 -32.23 37.34
CA GLN A 104 -7.27 -32.83 38.36
C GLN A 104 -8.26 -31.81 38.90
N GLY A 105 -9.56 -32.10 38.80
CA GLY A 105 -10.62 -31.24 39.34
C GLY A 105 -11.03 -30.06 38.46
N LEU A 106 -10.33 -29.79 37.35
CA LEU A 106 -10.64 -28.68 36.44
C LEU A 106 -12.08 -28.75 35.91
N MET A 107 -12.50 -29.90 35.37
CA MET A 107 -13.88 -30.06 34.87
C MET A 107 -14.94 -29.98 35.95
N SER A 108 -14.64 -30.38 37.19
CA SER A 108 -15.56 -30.19 38.30
C SER A 108 -15.70 -28.71 38.68
N TYR A 109 -14.58 -27.99 38.75
CA TYR A 109 -14.56 -26.55 39.03
C TYR A 109 -15.32 -25.75 37.97
N MET A 110 -15.08 -26.05 36.68
CA MET A 110 -15.74 -25.36 35.57
C MET A 110 -17.26 -25.58 35.60
N LYS A 111 -17.72 -26.80 35.94
CA LYS A 111 -19.16 -27.09 36.10
C LYS A 111 -19.79 -26.32 37.25
N GLU A 112 -19.11 -26.19 38.38
CA GLU A 112 -19.64 -25.52 39.56
C GLU A 112 -19.72 -23.99 39.38
N ASN A 113 -18.75 -23.38 38.68
CA ASN A 113 -18.63 -21.93 38.59
C ASN A 113 -19.15 -21.32 37.28
N HIS A 114 -19.23 -22.09 36.19
CA HIS A 114 -19.52 -21.58 34.85
C HIS A 114 -20.68 -22.27 34.12
N GLN A 115 -21.46 -23.13 34.78
CA GLN A 115 -22.73 -23.62 34.22
C GLN A 115 -23.91 -22.80 34.76
N ARG A 116 -24.97 -22.67 33.95
CA ARG A 116 -26.17 -21.92 34.33
C ARG A 116 -27.23 -22.86 34.88
N GLU A 117 -27.87 -22.47 35.98
CA GLU A 117 -29.04 -23.21 36.46
C GLU A 117 -30.16 -23.19 35.40
N PHE A 118 -30.85 -24.33 35.24
CA PHE A 118 -31.98 -24.51 34.31
C PHE A 118 -31.66 -24.29 32.82
N ALA A 119 -30.39 -24.34 32.41
CA ALA A 119 -29.96 -24.32 31.02
C ALA A 119 -29.50 -25.71 30.52
N GLN A 120 -29.42 -25.88 29.20
CA GLN A 120 -28.77 -27.06 28.62
C GLN A 120 -27.24 -26.88 28.70
N ASN A 121 -26.64 -27.44 29.76
CA ASN A 121 -25.21 -27.28 30.06
C ASN A 121 -24.32 -28.38 29.46
N ASN A 122 -24.88 -29.39 28.81
CA ASN A 122 -24.12 -30.40 28.08
C ASN A 122 -24.98 -31.11 27.03
N TYR A 123 -24.32 -31.86 26.18
CA TYR A 123 -24.93 -32.81 25.27
C TYR A 123 -24.02 -34.01 25.04
N SER A 124 -24.60 -35.13 24.62
CA SER A 124 -23.84 -36.34 24.31
C SER A 124 -23.49 -36.38 22.83
N PHE A 125 -22.22 -36.65 22.52
CA PHE A 125 -21.72 -36.87 21.18
C PHE A 125 -21.06 -38.24 21.08
N GLY A 126 -21.83 -39.24 20.61
CA GLY A 126 -21.39 -40.64 20.69
C GLY A 126 -21.23 -41.09 22.14
N ASN A 127 -20.00 -41.47 22.52
CA ASN A 127 -19.67 -41.90 23.89
C ASN A 127 -19.07 -40.77 24.74
N PHE A 128 -18.95 -39.56 24.18
CA PHE A 128 -18.38 -38.41 24.86
C PHE A 128 -19.50 -37.48 25.35
N THR A 129 -19.27 -36.83 26.48
CA THR A 129 -20.13 -35.75 26.97
C THR A 129 -19.41 -34.44 26.70
N VAL A 130 -19.99 -33.60 25.84
CA VAL A 130 -19.50 -32.23 25.60
C VAL A 130 -20.19 -31.33 26.61
N GLU A 131 -19.41 -30.74 27.50
CA GLU A 131 -19.85 -29.78 28.50
C GLU A 131 -19.85 -28.38 27.91
N LYS A 132 -20.84 -27.58 28.28
CA LYS A 132 -21.01 -26.19 27.88
C LYS A 132 -20.85 -25.29 29.09
N PHE A 133 -19.96 -24.32 28.99
CA PHE A 133 -19.63 -23.33 30.02
C PHE A 133 -19.93 -21.92 29.51
N PHE A 134 -20.30 -21.03 30.42
CA PHE A 134 -20.62 -19.63 30.15
C PHE A 134 -19.63 -18.75 30.92
N ILE A 135 -18.69 -18.14 30.21
CA ILE A 135 -17.67 -17.24 30.79
C ILE A 135 -17.94 -15.85 30.23
N SER A 136 -18.24 -14.90 31.13
CA SER A 136 -18.72 -13.56 30.75
C SER A 136 -19.95 -13.63 29.83
N ASP A 137 -19.86 -13.10 28.60
CA ASP A 137 -20.89 -13.09 27.57
C ASP A 137 -20.73 -14.20 26.52
N ARG A 138 -19.78 -15.13 26.71
CA ARG A 138 -19.38 -16.15 25.73
C ARG A 138 -19.73 -17.58 26.14
N GLU A 139 -19.81 -18.47 25.15
CA GLU A 139 -20.08 -19.90 25.32
C GLU A 139 -18.85 -20.72 24.96
N ILE A 140 -18.43 -21.64 25.84
CA ILE A 140 -17.28 -22.51 25.65
C ILE A 140 -17.70 -23.96 25.78
N PHE A 141 -17.25 -24.79 24.85
CA PHE A 141 -17.49 -26.22 24.81
C PHE A 141 -16.21 -26.94 25.20
N ALA A 142 -16.31 -27.91 26.12
CA ALA A 142 -15.17 -28.74 26.51
C ALA A 142 -15.53 -30.22 26.56
N VAL A 143 -14.55 -31.07 26.28
CA VAL A 143 -14.71 -32.52 26.32
C VAL A 143 -13.45 -33.17 26.87
N ASP A 144 -13.63 -34.14 27.76
CA ASP A 144 -12.57 -35.02 28.25
C ASP A 144 -12.51 -36.26 27.35
N VAL A 145 -11.36 -36.48 26.71
CA VAL A 145 -11.10 -37.63 25.82
C VAL A 145 -10.06 -38.58 26.42
N GLY A 146 -9.95 -38.61 27.75
CA GLY A 146 -9.08 -39.49 28.53
C GLY A 146 -7.71 -38.87 28.79
N ASN A 147 -6.82 -38.92 27.79
CA ASN A 147 -5.46 -38.40 27.93
C ASN A 147 -5.35 -36.89 27.66
N TYR A 148 -6.44 -36.25 27.21
CA TYR A 148 -6.49 -34.84 26.87
C TYR A 148 -7.86 -34.26 27.21
N ILE A 149 -7.90 -32.96 27.45
CA ILE A 149 -9.12 -32.16 27.49
C ILE A 149 -9.06 -31.20 26.29
N LEU A 150 -10.12 -31.20 25.49
CA LEU A 150 -10.29 -30.23 24.40
C LEU A 150 -11.27 -29.16 24.85
N PHE A 151 -11.00 -27.89 24.51
CA PHE A 151 -11.97 -26.82 24.68
C PHE A 151 -11.91 -25.76 23.56
N SER A 152 -13.05 -25.16 23.24
CA SER A 152 -13.20 -24.14 22.18
C SER A 152 -14.53 -23.40 22.32
N GLU A 153 -14.67 -22.21 21.73
CA GLU A 153 -16.01 -21.61 21.50
C GLU A 153 -16.77 -22.34 20.38
N SER A 154 -16.07 -23.05 19.50
CA SER A 154 -16.68 -23.80 18.41
C SER A 154 -17.11 -25.20 18.87
N SER A 155 -18.42 -25.37 19.05
CA SER A 155 -19.01 -26.71 19.23
C SER A 155 -18.76 -27.61 18.00
N LEU A 156 -18.81 -27.04 16.80
CA LEU A 156 -18.60 -27.78 15.55
C LEU A 156 -17.17 -28.30 15.44
N GLY A 157 -16.18 -27.50 15.83
CA GLY A 157 -14.77 -27.85 15.89
C GLY A 157 -14.54 -29.02 16.83
N ILE A 158 -15.04 -28.94 18.07
CA ILE A 158 -14.99 -30.05 19.04
C ILE A 158 -15.66 -31.32 18.48
N GLU A 159 -16.85 -31.21 17.90
CA GLU A 159 -17.53 -32.35 17.30
C GLU A 159 -16.73 -32.97 16.14
N ASN A 160 -16.12 -32.15 15.29
CA ASN A 160 -15.31 -32.64 14.18
C ASN A 160 -14.01 -33.29 14.66
N SER A 161 -13.38 -32.79 15.74
CA SER A 161 -12.27 -33.49 16.39
C SER A 161 -12.71 -34.87 16.89
N LEU A 162 -13.90 -34.97 17.52
CA LEU A 162 -14.45 -36.25 17.96
C LEU A 162 -14.88 -37.17 16.81
N ARG A 163 -15.38 -36.63 15.69
CA ARG A 163 -15.66 -37.40 14.46
C ARG A 163 -14.36 -37.97 13.88
N THR A 164 -13.30 -37.19 13.90
CA THR A 164 -11.96 -37.58 13.43
C THR A 164 -11.39 -38.71 14.29
N LEU A 165 -11.44 -38.56 15.62
CA LEU A 165 -11.01 -39.61 16.57
C LEU A 165 -11.74 -40.95 16.35
N ARG A 166 -13.00 -40.89 15.94
CA ARG A 166 -13.84 -42.07 15.67
C ARG A 166 -13.66 -42.64 14.26
N GLY A 167 -12.84 -42.02 13.42
CA GLY A 167 -12.64 -42.38 12.02
C GLY A 167 -13.81 -42.03 11.10
N SER A 168 -14.75 -41.20 11.54
CA SER A 168 -15.87 -40.71 10.71
C SER A 168 -15.44 -39.57 9.77
N ASN A 169 -14.47 -38.77 10.20
CA ASN A 169 -13.81 -37.75 9.38
C ASN A 169 -12.33 -38.15 9.20
N PRO A 170 -11.71 -37.79 8.06
CA PRO A 170 -10.27 -37.95 7.88
C PRO A 170 -9.48 -37.06 8.85
N ALA A 171 -8.38 -37.61 9.37
CA ALA A 171 -7.41 -36.86 10.17
C ALA A 171 -6.39 -36.17 9.27
N MET A 172 -5.83 -35.06 9.73
CA MET A 172 -4.68 -34.43 9.08
C MET A 172 -3.50 -35.40 9.04
N GLU A 173 -2.87 -35.55 7.87
CA GLU A 173 -1.71 -36.44 7.68
C GLU A 173 -0.45 -35.83 8.31
N LEU A 174 -0.21 -36.11 9.58
CA LEU A 174 0.96 -35.65 10.34
C LEU A 174 1.94 -36.80 10.60
N SER A 175 3.22 -36.56 10.33
CA SER A 175 4.31 -37.48 10.70
C SER A 175 4.77 -37.26 12.14
N GLU A 176 5.43 -38.28 12.75
CA GLU A 176 5.96 -38.18 14.12
C GLU A 176 6.93 -37.01 14.32
N GLU A 177 7.70 -36.64 13.29
CA GLU A 177 8.62 -35.51 13.33
C GLU A 177 7.87 -34.17 13.38
N GLN A 178 6.76 -34.05 12.66
CA GLN A 178 5.95 -32.84 12.61
C GLN A 178 5.18 -32.59 13.91
N THR A 179 4.91 -33.65 14.67
CA THR A 179 4.22 -33.56 15.97
C THR A 179 5.14 -33.23 17.15
N GLN A 180 6.44 -33.00 16.91
CA GLN A 180 7.37 -32.58 17.95
C GLN A 180 7.04 -31.17 18.47
N HIS A 181 7.44 -30.89 19.71
CA HIS A 181 7.29 -29.58 20.35
C HIS A 181 8.04 -28.47 19.58
N GLY A 182 7.55 -27.23 19.70
CA GLY A 182 8.17 -26.05 19.07
C GLY A 182 7.90 -25.93 17.56
N ARG A 183 6.75 -26.40 17.08
CA ARG A 183 6.40 -26.43 15.64
C ARG A 183 5.14 -25.63 15.33
N PHE A 184 5.16 -24.92 14.21
CA PHE A 184 3.98 -24.32 13.59
C PHE A 184 3.64 -25.08 12.30
N ILE A 185 2.46 -25.70 12.23
CA ILE A 185 2.07 -26.52 11.09
C ILE A 185 1.05 -25.79 10.24
N VAL A 186 1.32 -25.74 8.94
CA VAL A 186 0.43 -25.21 7.91
C VAL A 186 -0.16 -26.36 7.12
N ASN A 187 -1.50 -26.47 7.08
CA ASN A 187 -2.17 -27.49 6.30
C ASN A 187 -2.30 -27.06 4.83
N THR A 188 -1.25 -27.31 4.05
CA THR A 188 -1.17 -26.92 2.63
C THR A 188 -2.41 -27.31 1.81
N PRO A 189 -2.95 -28.54 1.89
CA PRO A 189 -4.21 -28.93 1.22
C PRO A 189 -5.43 -28.03 1.49
N SER A 190 -5.44 -27.28 2.58
CA SER A 190 -6.59 -26.46 2.99
C SER A 190 -6.40 -24.97 2.74
N LEU A 191 -5.26 -24.55 2.18
CA LEU A 191 -4.96 -23.14 1.96
C LEU A 191 -5.85 -22.47 0.91
N ASP A 192 -6.39 -23.22 -0.06
CA ASP A 192 -7.37 -22.69 -1.01
C ASP A 192 -8.67 -22.28 -0.30
N ARG A 193 -9.18 -23.14 0.59
CA ARG A 193 -10.36 -22.86 1.42
C ARG A 193 -10.14 -21.64 2.28
N TRP A 194 -8.96 -21.54 2.90
CA TRP A 194 -8.57 -20.38 3.70
C TRP A 194 -8.63 -19.08 2.90
N MET A 195 -7.97 -19.02 1.74
CA MET A 195 -7.95 -17.79 0.93
C MET A 195 -9.33 -17.43 0.40
N MET A 196 -10.16 -18.42 0.03
CA MET A 196 -11.52 -18.17 -0.41
C MET A 196 -12.44 -17.64 0.72
N GLN A 197 -12.18 -17.95 1.99
CA GLN A 197 -12.94 -17.40 3.13
C GLN A 197 -12.68 -15.91 3.37
N LEU A 198 -11.46 -15.45 3.08
CA LEU A 198 -11.08 -14.05 3.28
C LEU A 198 -11.60 -13.14 2.16
N ALA A 199 -11.87 -13.70 0.98
CA ALA A 199 -12.28 -12.96 -0.20
C ALA A 199 -13.77 -12.55 -0.16
N GLN A 200 -14.06 -11.31 -0.56
CA GLN A 200 -15.44 -10.84 -0.74
C GLN A 200 -16.13 -11.54 -1.93
N ILE A 201 -17.45 -11.74 -1.83
CA ILE A 201 -18.27 -12.50 -2.80
C ILE A 201 -18.13 -11.98 -4.24
N THR A 202 -17.97 -10.67 -4.40
CA THR A 202 -17.80 -9.99 -5.68
C THR A 202 -16.49 -10.32 -6.38
N HIS A 203 -15.47 -10.77 -5.66
CA HIS A 203 -14.12 -10.98 -6.17
C HIS A 203 -13.50 -12.31 -5.72
N ILE A 204 -14.29 -13.38 -5.55
CA ILE A 204 -13.77 -14.69 -5.11
C ILE A 204 -12.78 -15.22 -6.17
N PRO A 205 -11.49 -15.41 -5.83
CA PRO A 205 -10.52 -15.98 -6.73
C PRO A 205 -10.77 -17.49 -6.90
N ASP A 206 -10.63 -18.02 -8.13
CA ASP A 206 -10.77 -19.45 -8.38
C ASP A 206 -9.48 -20.21 -8.00
N LEU A 207 -9.34 -20.43 -6.70
CA LEU A 207 -8.19 -21.10 -6.08
C LEU A 207 -8.42 -22.59 -5.81
N ARG A 208 -9.57 -23.13 -6.24
CA ARG A 208 -9.90 -24.54 -6.05
C ARG A 208 -8.80 -25.44 -6.60
N ASN A 209 -8.39 -26.42 -5.79
CA ASN A 209 -7.40 -27.44 -6.14
C ASN A 209 -6.00 -26.88 -6.46
N ARG A 210 -5.72 -25.60 -6.15
CA ARG A 210 -4.41 -25.00 -6.42
C ARG A 210 -3.33 -25.47 -5.44
N PHE A 211 -3.70 -26.09 -4.32
CA PHE A 211 -2.77 -26.70 -3.36
C PHE A 211 -2.89 -28.23 -3.31
N ASP A 212 -3.60 -28.84 -4.26
CA ASP A 212 -3.75 -30.30 -4.35
C ASP A 212 -2.40 -30.99 -4.56
N GLY A 213 -2.23 -32.10 -3.86
CA GLY A 213 -0.98 -32.86 -3.84
C GLY A 213 0.08 -32.29 -2.90
N GLY A 214 -0.23 -31.24 -2.13
CA GLY A 214 0.60 -30.82 -0.99
C GLY A 214 0.35 -31.67 0.25
N LYS A 215 1.35 -31.80 1.12
CA LYS A 215 1.20 -32.33 2.49
C LYS A 215 1.40 -31.19 3.50
N PRO A 216 0.93 -31.31 4.74
CA PRO A 216 1.18 -30.30 5.77
C PRO A 216 2.67 -30.00 5.93
N ILE A 217 3.03 -28.73 6.15
CA ILE A 217 4.40 -28.28 6.42
C ILE A 217 4.51 -27.98 7.91
N ALA A 218 5.53 -28.53 8.58
CA ALA A 218 5.87 -28.11 9.94
C ALA A 218 7.07 -27.16 9.87
N PHE A 219 6.87 -25.93 10.34
CA PHE A 219 7.89 -24.92 10.45
C PHE A 219 8.52 -24.94 11.84
N SER A 220 9.85 -24.83 11.91
CA SER A 220 10.56 -24.36 13.10
C SER A 220 10.79 -22.86 13.01
N LEU A 221 10.64 -22.16 14.13
CA LEU A 221 10.99 -20.76 14.28
C LEU A 221 12.45 -20.64 14.74
N ASP A 222 13.26 -19.95 13.95
CA ASP A 222 14.58 -19.47 14.33
C ASP A 222 14.50 -17.97 14.58
N ASN A 223 14.78 -17.56 15.82
CA ASN A 223 14.73 -16.16 16.25
C ASN A 223 16.16 -15.66 16.38
N ARG A 224 16.61 -14.80 15.47
CA ARG A 224 17.92 -14.15 15.57
C ARG A 224 17.79 -12.93 16.47
N GLU A 225 18.11 -13.10 17.76
CA GLU A 225 17.93 -12.08 18.82
C GLU A 225 18.61 -10.72 18.53
N GLU A 226 19.59 -10.66 17.63
CA GLU A 226 20.36 -9.44 17.35
C GLU A 226 19.77 -8.54 16.24
N GLU A 227 18.84 -9.01 15.39
CA GLU A 227 18.43 -8.27 14.16
C GLU A 227 16.91 -8.07 13.97
N TRP A 228 16.04 -8.39 14.95
CA TRP A 228 14.56 -8.32 14.78
C TRP A 228 14.06 -9.05 13.52
N GLN A 229 14.79 -10.08 13.09
CA GLN A 229 14.45 -10.97 11.99
C GLN A 229 14.06 -12.33 12.56
N TRP A 230 12.87 -12.80 12.18
CA TRP A 230 12.46 -14.18 12.41
C TRP A 230 12.49 -14.96 11.10
N LYS A 231 12.86 -16.23 11.19
CA LYS A 231 12.87 -17.17 10.07
C LYS A 231 12.08 -18.41 10.43
N LEU A 232 11.09 -18.75 9.60
CA LEU A 232 10.39 -20.01 9.63
C LEU A 232 10.96 -20.93 8.54
N SER A 233 11.38 -22.13 8.92
CA SER A 233 11.93 -23.12 7.99
C SER A 233 11.18 -24.44 8.12
N GLY A 234 10.78 -25.00 6.98
CA GLY A 234 10.00 -26.24 6.92
C GLY A 234 10.22 -27.00 5.62
N LYS A 235 9.73 -28.24 5.59
CA LYS A 235 9.82 -29.12 4.42
C LYS A 235 8.44 -29.44 3.88
N LEU A 236 8.19 -29.10 2.62
CA LEU A 236 6.96 -29.43 1.90
C LEU A 236 7.13 -30.73 1.14
N ASN A 237 6.39 -31.75 1.55
CA ASN A 237 6.30 -33.01 0.80
C ASN A 237 5.14 -32.93 -0.20
N LEU A 238 5.35 -33.49 -1.39
CA LEU A 238 4.40 -33.44 -2.49
C LEU A 238 4.07 -34.85 -3.01
N ASP A 239 2.82 -35.04 -3.41
CA ASP A 239 2.37 -36.24 -4.11
C ASP A 239 2.97 -36.32 -5.53
N GLU A 240 2.76 -37.45 -6.21
CA GLU A 240 3.36 -37.69 -7.54
C GLU A 240 2.87 -36.70 -8.62
N SER A 241 1.63 -36.23 -8.51
CA SER A 241 0.99 -35.30 -9.46
C SER A 241 0.44 -34.07 -8.74
N PRO A 242 1.30 -33.15 -8.28
CA PRO A 242 0.86 -31.96 -7.57
C PRO A 242 0.26 -30.94 -8.54
N SER A 243 -0.49 -30.00 -7.99
CA SER A 243 -1.09 -28.88 -8.73
C SER A 243 -0.04 -28.08 -9.53
N ALA A 244 -0.51 -27.24 -10.46
CA ALA A 244 0.40 -26.35 -11.21
C ALA A 244 1.23 -25.41 -10.31
N LEU A 245 0.64 -24.93 -9.20
CA LEU A 245 1.32 -24.05 -8.25
C LEU A 245 2.46 -24.79 -7.53
N LEU A 246 2.14 -25.98 -7.01
CA LEU A 246 3.09 -26.78 -6.25
C LEU A 246 4.17 -27.40 -7.14
N ARG A 247 3.91 -27.57 -8.46
CA ARG A 247 4.95 -27.89 -9.43
C ARG A 247 5.99 -26.78 -9.60
N ALA A 248 5.59 -25.51 -9.56
CA ALA A 248 6.53 -24.39 -9.64
C ALA A 248 7.45 -24.34 -8.40
N VAL A 249 6.91 -24.67 -7.23
CA VAL A 249 7.68 -24.79 -5.97
C VAL A 249 8.67 -25.98 -6.00
N ARG A 250 8.35 -27.05 -6.72
CA ARG A 250 9.20 -28.26 -6.87
C ARG A 250 10.10 -28.25 -8.11
N SER A 251 10.22 -27.12 -8.79
CA SER A 251 11.03 -26.99 -9.99
C SER A 251 12.51 -27.12 -9.66
N ALA A 252 13.33 -27.51 -10.64
CA ALA A 252 14.77 -27.60 -10.42
C ALA A 252 15.33 -26.20 -10.06
N PRO A 253 16.15 -26.06 -9.00
CA PRO A 253 16.68 -24.77 -8.61
C PRO A 253 17.52 -24.14 -9.73
N GLY A 254 17.38 -22.83 -9.92
CA GLY A 254 18.15 -22.06 -10.90
C GLY A 254 18.42 -20.63 -10.43
N GLU A 255 19.38 -19.97 -11.06
CA GLU A 255 19.61 -18.54 -10.83
C GLU A 255 18.50 -17.71 -11.47
N PHE A 256 18.18 -16.57 -10.85
CA PHE A 256 17.19 -15.62 -11.34
C PHE A 256 17.86 -14.41 -11.98
N THR A 257 17.29 -13.96 -13.10
CA THR A 257 17.70 -12.81 -13.89
C THR A 257 16.54 -11.85 -14.21
N LEU A 258 15.30 -12.29 -13.96
CA LEU A 258 14.10 -11.50 -14.22
C LEU A 258 13.91 -10.33 -13.25
N ASP A 259 14.61 -10.32 -12.11
CA ASP A 259 14.72 -9.18 -11.19
C ASP A 259 15.18 -7.87 -11.87
N ARG A 260 15.88 -7.98 -13.01
CA ARG A 260 16.26 -6.87 -13.89
C ARG A 260 15.12 -6.25 -14.68
N TYR A 261 13.95 -6.87 -14.69
CA TYR A 261 12.76 -6.40 -15.42
C TYR A 261 11.56 -6.16 -14.48
N ILE A 262 11.72 -6.37 -13.18
CA ILE A 262 10.69 -6.13 -12.17
C ILE A 262 10.89 -4.72 -11.63
N SER A 263 9.89 -3.86 -11.75
CA SER A 263 9.95 -2.48 -11.26
C SER A 263 10.08 -2.40 -9.73
N THR A 264 10.74 -1.35 -9.23
CA THR A 264 10.88 -1.10 -7.78
C THR A 264 9.57 -0.76 -7.07
N ASN A 265 8.52 -0.40 -7.80
CA ASN A 265 7.18 -0.13 -7.24
C ASN A 265 6.28 -1.38 -7.17
N ALA A 266 6.84 -2.58 -7.37
CA ALA A 266 6.09 -3.83 -7.25
C ALA A 266 5.67 -4.07 -5.78
N ALA A 267 4.37 -4.26 -5.56
CA ALA A 267 3.80 -4.58 -4.26
C ALA A 267 4.24 -5.97 -3.78
N THR A 268 4.16 -6.95 -4.68
CA THR A 268 4.79 -8.25 -4.52
C THR A 268 5.23 -8.79 -5.87
N PHE A 269 6.24 -9.64 -5.86
CA PHE A 269 6.53 -10.50 -7.00
C PHE A 269 7.00 -11.87 -6.56
N SER A 270 6.81 -12.85 -7.44
CA SER A 270 7.35 -14.20 -7.31
C SER A 270 8.11 -14.56 -8.57
N ILE A 271 9.41 -14.81 -8.46
CA ILE A 271 10.22 -15.42 -9.52
C ILE A 271 10.28 -16.93 -9.25
N PHE A 272 10.06 -17.75 -10.27
CA PHE A 272 10.06 -19.20 -10.13
C PHE A 272 10.47 -19.88 -11.43
N GLN A 273 10.97 -21.12 -11.31
CA GLN A 273 11.26 -21.95 -12.47
C GLN A 273 9.98 -22.73 -12.85
N LEU A 274 9.49 -22.54 -14.08
CA LEU A 274 8.32 -23.22 -14.61
C LEU A 274 8.54 -23.61 -16.07
N GLU A 275 8.88 -24.88 -16.29
CA GLU A 275 9.12 -25.45 -17.61
C GLU A 275 7.93 -25.20 -18.57
N PRO A 276 8.17 -24.57 -19.74
CA PRO A 276 7.18 -24.43 -20.78
C PRO A 276 6.71 -25.81 -21.24
N ARG A 277 5.39 -26.01 -21.33
CA ARG A 277 4.87 -27.28 -21.84
C ARG A 277 5.21 -27.43 -23.32
N SER A 278 5.94 -28.48 -23.67
CA SER A 278 6.24 -28.81 -25.06
C SER A 278 5.05 -29.41 -25.81
N VAL A 279 4.01 -29.85 -25.11
CA VAL A 279 2.79 -30.42 -25.71
C VAL A 279 1.58 -29.65 -25.19
N PRO A 280 0.63 -29.26 -26.08
CA PRO A 280 -0.58 -28.59 -25.66
C PRO A 280 -1.40 -29.48 -24.70
N PRO A 281 -2.07 -28.91 -23.68
CA PRO A 281 -2.91 -29.68 -22.79
C PRO A 281 -4.06 -30.35 -23.57
N ASN A 282 -4.14 -31.67 -23.56
CA ASN A 282 -5.30 -32.37 -24.13
C ASN A 282 -6.55 -32.06 -23.28
N GLY A 283 -7.56 -31.39 -23.83
CA GLY A 283 -8.92 -31.47 -23.30
C GLY A 283 -9.70 -30.19 -22.96
N ASP A 284 -9.28 -28.99 -23.39
CA ASP A 284 -10.22 -27.86 -23.37
C ASP A 284 -11.08 -27.92 -24.64
N ALA A 285 -12.24 -28.58 -24.56
CA ALA A 285 -13.13 -28.81 -25.71
C ALA A 285 -13.92 -27.56 -26.16
N GLU A 286 -13.69 -26.39 -25.56
CA GLU A 286 -14.33 -25.13 -25.90
C GLU A 286 -13.26 -24.12 -26.36
N HIS A 287 -13.10 -23.99 -27.68
CA HIS A 287 -12.30 -22.94 -28.29
C HIS A 287 -13.14 -21.67 -28.39
N GLU A 288 -12.78 -20.64 -27.60
CA GLU A 288 -13.43 -19.33 -27.67
C GLU A 288 -12.92 -18.48 -28.85
N PHE A 289 -11.66 -18.71 -29.28
CA PHE A 289 -10.96 -17.96 -30.32
C PHE A 289 -10.39 -18.86 -31.43
N GLU A 290 -10.28 -18.34 -32.66
CA GLU A 290 -9.77 -19.10 -33.83
C GLU A 290 -8.31 -19.50 -33.61
N LEU A 291 -7.54 -18.62 -32.97
CA LEU A 291 -6.14 -18.87 -32.64
C LEU A 291 -5.95 -20.10 -31.73
N ASP A 292 -6.82 -20.30 -30.74
CA ASP A 292 -6.72 -21.44 -29.82
C ASP A 292 -6.96 -22.77 -30.56
N GLN A 293 -7.94 -22.80 -31.47
CA GLN A 293 -8.19 -23.97 -32.32
C GLN A 293 -7.00 -24.24 -33.26
N TYR A 294 -6.43 -23.20 -33.85
CA TYR A 294 -5.29 -23.33 -34.75
C TYR A 294 -4.05 -23.91 -34.05
N LEU A 295 -3.77 -23.49 -32.81
CA LEU A 295 -2.63 -23.99 -32.03
C LEU A 295 -2.79 -25.48 -31.66
N ASP A 296 -4.02 -25.91 -31.37
CA ASP A 296 -4.32 -27.32 -31.09
C ASP A 296 -4.19 -28.21 -32.33
N GLU A 297 -4.59 -27.71 -33.51
CA GLU A 297 -4.45 -28.42 -34.79
C GLU A 297 -3.01 -28.46 -35.31
N ASN A 298 -2.14 -27.54 -34.85
CA ASN A 298 -0.76 -27.37 -35.33
C ASN A 298 0.25 -27.46 -34.17
N PRO A 299 0.48 -28.66 -33.61
CA PRO A 299 1.34 -28.85 -32.43
C PRO A 299 2.82 -28.47 -32.66
N ASP A 300 3.28 -28.45 -33.92
CA ASP A 300 4.64 -28.00 -34.25
C ASP A 300 4.83 -26.51 -33.92
N ILE A 301 3.80 -25.67 -34.15
CA ILE A 301 3.87 -24.23 -33.83
C ILE A 301 3.88 -24.02 -32.33
N TRP A 302 3.08 -24.79 -31.59
CA TRP A 302 3.12 -24.81 -30.14
C TRP A 302 4.52 -25.15 -29.62
N GLN A 303 5.14 -26.20 -30.18
CA GLN A 303 6.49 -26.62 -29.82
C GLN A 303 7.54 -25.55 -30.13
N ASP A 304 7.45 -24.89 -31.28
CA ASP A 304 8.36 -23.82 -31.68
C ASP A 304 8.25 -22.61 -30.75
N ILE A 305 7.04 -22.23 -30.34
CA ILE A 305 6.83 -21.16 -29.36
C ILE A 305 7.39 -21.58 -28.00
N ALA A 306 7.07 -22.80 -27.52
CA ALA A 306 7.58 -23.32 -26.25
C ALA A 306 9.11 -23.35 -26.22
N ALA A 307 9.76 -23.71 -27.33
CA ALA A 307 11.21 -23.73 -27.46
C ALA A 307 11.87 -22.33 -27.44
N ALA A 308 11.11 -21.27 -27.71
CA ALA A 308 11.58 -19.89 -27.59
C ALA A 308 11.52 -19.33 -26.16
N LEU A 309 10.83 -20.02 -25.24
CA LEU A 309 10.67 -19.63 -23.84
C LEU A 309 11.76 -20.28 -22.96
N ASN A 310 12.11 -19.62 -21.87
CA ASN A 310 12.96 -20.15 -20.80
C ASN A 310 12.08 -20.61 -19.61
N PRO A 311 12.54 -21.54 -18.74
CA PRO A 311 11.80 -21.92 -17.54
C PRO A 311 11.56 -20.76 -16.57
N GLU A 312 12.48 -19.79 -16.48
CA GLU A 312 12.36 -18.68 -15.55
C GLU A 312 11.16 -17.77 -15.89
N ALA A 313 10.29 -17.57 -14.91
CA ALA A 313 9.12 -16.70 -15.01
C ALA A 313 8.93 -15.91 -13.72
N ALA A 314 8.26 -14.76 -13.83
CA ALA A 314 7.86 -13.95 -12.72
C ALA A 314 6.38 -13.58 -12.79
N PHE A 315 5.73 -13.51 -11.64
CA PHE A 315 4.43 -12.89 -11.43
C PHE A 315 4.62 -11.65 -10.57
N VAL A 316 4.11 -10.49 -11.01
CA VAL A 316 4.35 -9.19 -10.36
C VAL A 316 3.03 -8.46 -10.18
N THR A 317 2.83 -7.82 -9.04
CA THR A 317 1.63 -7.02 -8.72
C THR A 317 2.00 -5.61 -8.23
N PHE A 318 1.05 -4.67 -8.27
CA PHE A 318 1.29 -3.24 -7.99
C PHE A 318 0.21 -2.64 -7.09
N ALA A 319 0.56 -1.65 -6.27
CA ALA A 319 -0.38 -1.00 -5.32
C ALA A 319 -1.17 0.19 -5.92
N GLU A 320 -0.77 0.74 -7.07
CA GLU A 320 -1.26 2.04 -7.58
C GLU A 320 -2.45 1.99 -8.56
N SER A 321 -3.66 2.01 -7.99
CA SER A 321 -4.82 2.86 -8.32
C SER A 321 -5.08 3.30 -9.79
N GLY A 322 -5.23 2.37 -10.73
CA GLY A 322 -6.01 2.57 -11.96
C GLY A 322 -7.55 2.59 -11.73
N ALA A 323 -8.33 2.78 -12.81
CA ALA A 323 -9.80 2.80 -12.74
C ALA A 323 -10.44 1.46 -12.29
N GLU A 324 -9.69 0.35 -12.40
CA GLU A 324 -10.06 -0.96 -11.85
C GLU A 324 -8.84 -1.57 -11.13
N SER A 325 -8.84 -1.49 -9.79
CA SER A 325 -7.80 -2.02 -8.89
C SER A 325 -7.57 -3.54 -9.00
N THR A 326 -8.50 -4.26 -9.64
CA THR A 326 -8.49 -5.72 -9.77
C THR A 326 -7.61 -6.25 -10.90
N SER A 327 -7.00 -5.38 -11.71
CA SER A 327 -6.31 -5.72 -12.98
C SER A 327 -4.81 -5.41 -13.01
N GLU A 328 -4.20 -5.10 -11.86
CA GLU A 328 -2.83 -4.56 -11.78
C GLU A 328 -1.77 -5.63 -11.48
N TYR A 329 -1.65 -6.59 -12.38
CA TYR A 329 -0.60 -7.60 -12.35
C TYR A 329 -0.05 -7.89 -13.74
N MET A 330 1.19 -8.37 -13.79
CA MET A 330 1.84 -8.81 -15.01
C MET A 330 2.60 -10.12 -14.81
N PHE A 331 2.75 -10.88 -15.89
CA PHE A 331 3.63 -12.02 -15.98
C PHE A 331 4.84 -11.66 -16.84
N ILE A 332 6.03 -11.99 -16.38
CA ILE A 332 7.27 -11.84 -17.15
C ILE A 332 7.83 -13.23 -17.41
N ARG A 333 8.23 -13.52 -18.64
CA ARG A 333 8.88 -14.77 -19.01
C ARG A 333 10.23 -14.48 -19.64
N HIS A 334 11.28 -15.11 -19.12
CA HIS A 334 12.60 -15.04 -19.76
C HIS A 334 12.56 -15.83 -21.08
N LEU A 335 13.27 -15.36 -22.09
CA LEU A 335 13.24 -15.91 -23.44
C LEU A 335 14.56 -16.58 -23.79
N SER A 336 14.48 -17.80 -24.29
CA SER A 336 15.61 -18.47 -24.92
C SER A 336 15.97 -17.82 -26.26
N SER A 337 14.99 -17.21 -26.95
CA SER A 337 15.23 -16.42 -28.17
C SER A 337 14.12 -15.40 -28.44
N ALA A 338 14.38 -14.14 -28.11
CA ALA A 338 13.44 -13.04 -28.36
C ALA A 338 13.16 -12.82 -29.86
N SER A 339 14.17 -12.97 -30.73
CA SER A 339 14.01 -12.81 -32.18
C SER A 339 13.17 -13.93 -32.79
N ASN A 340 13.30 -15.16 -32.31
CA ASN A 340 12.49 -16.29 -32.74
C ASN A 340 11.02 -16.10 -32.32
N LEU A 341 10.79 -15.79 -31.04
CA LEU A 341 9.43 -15.54 -30.53
C LEU A 341 8.74 -14.41 -31.31
N ARG A 342 9.43 -13.28 -31.55
CA ARG A 342 8.90 -12.18 -32.38
C ARG A 342 8.49 -12.64 -33.77
N SER A 343 9.28 -13.51 -34.40
CA SER A 343 9.02 -14.02 -35.75
C SER A 343 7.82 -14.97 -35.77
N LEU A 344 7.70 -15.85 -34.76
CA LEU A 344 6.56 -16.76 -34.60
C LEU A 344 5.26 -15.98 -34.36
N LEU A 345 5.27 -15.00 -33.45
CA LEU A 345 4.10 -14.15 -33.18
C LEU A 345 3.71 -13.29 -34.38
N ALA A 346 4.68 -12.79 -35.15
CA ALA A 346 4.39 -12.03 -36.37
C ALA A 346 3.63 -12.89 -37.40
N ASN A 347 3.91 -14.19 -37.50
CA ASN A 347 3.18 -15.09 -38.39
C ASN A 347 1.72 -15.32 -37.93
N LEU A 348 1.42 -15.12 -36.64
CA LEU A 348 0.07 -15.24 -36.09
C LEU A 348 -0.78 -13.97 -36.28
N THR A 349 -0.20 -12.86 -36.76
CA THR A 349 -0.96 -11.61 -37.04
C THR A 349 -1.95 -11.72 -38.20
N SER A 350 -2.03 -12.87 -38.86
CA SER A 350 -3.09 -13.16 -39.83
C SER A 350 -4.44 -13.45 -39.19
N PHE A 351 -4.47 -13.77 -37.89
CA PHE A 351 -5.69 -14.00 -37.12
C PHE A 351 -6.17 -12.67 -36.53
N ASP A 352 -7.49 -12.43 -36.55
CA ASP A 352 -8.09 -11.22 -35.96
C ASP A 352 -7.81 -11.12 -34.44
N ASP A 353 -7.54 -12.27 -33.81
CA ASP A 353 -7.19 -12.43 -32.39
C ASP A 353 -5.78 -11.91 -32.04
N VAL A 354 -4.95 -11.54 -33.03
CA VAL A 354 -3.58 -11.04 -32.82
C VAL A 354 -3.35 -9.74 -33.59
N ASN A 355 -3.21 -8.65 -32.85
CA ASN A 355 -2.85 -7.35 -33.40
C ASN A 355 -1.45 -6.94 -32.95
N ARG A 356 -0.66 -6.35 -33.84
CA ARG A 356 0.69 -5.87 -33.53
C ARG A 356 0.76 -4.35 -33.70
N ASP A 357 1.26 -3.69 -32.67
CA ASP A 357 1.64 -2.27 -32.71
C ASP A 357 3.07 -2.11 -32.18
N GLY A 358 4.00 -1.76 -33.06
CA GLY A 358 5.43 -1.67 -32.73
C GLY A 358 6.01 -2.99 -32.20
N ASN A 359 6.42 -2.99 -30.93
CA ASN A 359 7.00 -4.13 -30.21
C ASN A 359 5.99 -4.86 -29.30
N THR A 360 4.73 -4.46 -29.35
CA THR A 360 3.66 -5.00 -28.49
C THR A 360 2.62 -5.71 -29.32
N PHE A 361 2.23 -6.90 -28.87
CA PHE A 361 1.17 -7.71 -29.46
C PHE A 361 -0.04 -7.70 -28.53
N MET A 362 -1.22 -7.35 -29.04
CA MET A 362 -2.50 -7.62 -28.38
C MET A 362 -2.96 -9.00 -28.83
N ILE A 363 -3.10 -9.94 -27.89
CA ILE A 363 -3.39 -11.34 -28.15
C ILE A 363 -4.65 -11.76 -27.39
N GLN A 364 -5.57 -12.43 -28.07
CA GLN A 364 -6.72 -13.13 -27.51
C GLN A 364 -6.52 -14.64 -27.68
N SER A 365 -5.94 -15.29 -26.67
CA SER A 365 -5.72 -16.74 -26.68
C SER A 365 -5.46 -17.24 -25.26
N ARG A 366 -6.35 -18.12 -24.80
CA ARG A 366 -6.15 -18.81 -23.51
C ARG A 366 -4.95 -19.75 -23.58
N SER A 367 -4.72 -20.38 -24.73
CA SER A 367 -3.61 -21.33 -24.95
C SER A 367 -2.24 -20.64 -24.87
N LEU A 368 -2.06 -19.48 -25.52
CA LEU A 368 -0.83 -18.70 -25.40
C LEU A 368 -0.67 -18.07 -24.01
N GLY A 369 -1.76 -17.62 -23.40
CA GLY A 369 -1.73 -17.14 -22.00
C GLY A 369 -1.20 -18.20 -21.03
N LYS A 370 -1.63 -19.46 -21.18
CA LYS A 370 -1.13 -20.61 -20.42
C LYS A 370 0.35 -20.89 -20.69
N LEU A 371 0.77 -20.86 -21.95
CA LEU A 371 2.12 -21.22 -22.36
C LEU A 371 3.15 -20.16 -21.94
N ILE A 372 2.87 -18.88 -22.23
CA ILE A 372 3.79 -17.77 -21.96
C ILE A 372 3.75 -17.37 -20.49
N GLY A 373 2.56 -17.28 -19.87
CA GLY A 373 2.42 -16.95 -18.46
C GLY A 373 2.47 -18.19 -17.57
N SER A 374 1.29 -18.69 -17.20
CA SER A 374 1.15 -19.88 -16.35
C SER A 374 -0.28 -20.44 -16.41
N GLU A 375 -0.43 -21.71 -16.03
CA GLU A 375 -1.74 -22.34 -15.83
C GLU A 375 -2.49 -21.81 -14.59
N LEU A 376 -1.81 -21.04 -13.74
CA LEU A 376 -2.40 -20.42 -12.55
C LEU A 376 -3.41 -19.36 -12.92
N ASN A 377 -3.08 -18.53 -13.92
CA ASN A 377 -3.95 -17.49 -14.43
C ASN A 377 -3.70 -17.31 -15.94
N PRO A 378 -4.41 -18.07 -16.78
CA PRO A 378 -4.31 -17.92 -18.21
C PRO A 378 -5.10 -16.69 -18.64
N MET A 379 -4.41 -15.54 -18.68
CA MET A 379 -4.96 -14.31 -19.27
C MET A 379 -5.48 -14.63 -20.67
N VAL A 380 -6.77 -14.38 -20.90
CA VAL A 380 -7.39 -14.67 -22.21
C VAL A 380 -7.08 -13.55 -23.20
N SER A 381 -7.25 -12.30 -22.78
CA SER A 381 -6.93 -11.10 -23.57
C SER A 381 -5.81 -10.34 -22.88
N PHE A 382 -4.68 -10.15 -23.56
CA PHE A 382 -3.49 -9.51 -22.98
C PHE A 382 -2.64 -8.78 -24.02
N HIS A 383 -1.83 -7.85 -23.53
CA HIS A 383 -0.75 -7.21 -24.24
C HIS A 383 0.56 -7.93 -23.90
N LEU A 384 1.34 -8.28 -24.92
CA LEU A 384 2.63 -8.93 -24.82
C LEU A 384 3.70 -8.02 -25.43
N THR A 385 4.56 -7.46 -24.59
CA THR A 385 5.70 -6.62 -25.00
C THR A 385 6.99 -7.39 -24.83
N ILE A 386 7.88 -7.35 -25.83
CA ILE A 386 9.19 -8.02 -25.75
C ILE A 386 10.29 -6.99 -25.52
N VAL A 387 10.86 -6.99 -24.31
CA VAL A 387 11.91 -6.09 -23.82
C VAL A 387 13.19 -6.90 -23.67
N ASP A 388 14.22 -6.58 -24.45
CA ASP A 388 15.46 -7.36 -24.52
C ASP A 388 15.21 -8.88 -24.68
N ASP A 389 15.53 -9.67 -23.65
CA ASP A 389 15.36 -11.12 -23.58
C ASP A 389 14.16 -11.54 -22.70
N ALA A 390 13.23 -10.62 -22.40
CA ALA A 390 12.02 -10.90 -21.61
C ALA A 390 10.74 -10.63 -22.42
N ALA A 391 9.73 -11.48 -22.22
CA ALA A 391 8.35 -11.27 -22.67
C ALA A 391 7.48 -10.85 -21.48
N VAL A 392 6.89 -9.66 -21.55
CA VAL A 392 6.05 -9.06 -20.52
C VAL A 392 4.59 -9.13 -20.95
N MET A 393 3.77 -9.82 -20.18
CA MET A 393 2.34 -10.06 -20.41
C MET A 393 1.48 -9.32 -19.38
N ALA A 394 0.61 -8.42 -19.81
CA ALA A 394 -0.33 -7.70 -18.94
C ALA A 394 -1.66 -7.39 -19.62
N GLN A 395 -2.75 -7.23 -18.86
CA GLN A 395 -4.04 -6.81 -19.45
C GLN A 395 -3.97 -5.37 -20.00
N ARG A 396 -3.27 -4.47 -19.30
CA ARG A 396 -3.08 -3.08 -19.69
C ARG A 396 -1.80 -2.91 -20.51
N ARG A 397 -1.92 -2.29 -21.70
CA ARG A 397 -0.79 -1.97 -22.57
C ARG A 397 0.30 -1.17 -21.87
N GLY A 398 -0.07 -0.10 -21.16
CA GLY A 398 0.89 0.77 -20.47
C GLY A 398 1.69 0.05 -19.40
N LEU A 399 1.12 -0.97 -18.75
CA LEU A 399 1.84 -1.78 -17.76
C LEU A 399 2.91 -2.67 -18.44
N ALA A 400 2.57 -3.30 -19.57
CA ALA A 400 3.52 -4.11 -20.33
C ALA A 400 4.63 -3.26 -20.99
N GLU A 401 4.31 -2.07 -21.51
CA GLU A 401 5.28 -1.17 -22.15
C GLU A 401 6.19 -0.43 -21.13
N GLY A 402 5.68 -0.16 -19.93
CA GLY A 402 6.38 0.58 -18.87
C GLY A 402 7.70 -0.05 -18.43
N VAL A 403 7.79 -1.39 -18.46
CA VAL A 403 9.01 -2.15 -18.09
C VAL A 403 10.25 -1.67 -18.85
N SER A 404 10.11 -1.32 -20.13
CA SER A 404 11.23 -0.82 -20.92
C SER A 404 11.82 0.50 -20.37
N GLY A 405 10.94 1.38 -19.87
CA GLY A 405 11.32 2.63 -19.21
C GLY A 405 12.04 2.36 -17.89
N ASP A 406 11.48 1.48 -17.06
CA ASP A 406 12.08 1.11 -15.77
C ASP A 406 13.49 0.52 -15.93
N VAL A 407 13.68 -0.39 -16.89
CA VAL A 407 15.00 -0.95 -17.23
C VAL A 407 15.98 0.15 -17.62
N SER A 408 15.59 1.05 -18.53
CA SER A 408 16.48 2.11 -19.05
C SER A 408 16.95 3.08 -17.96
N ARG A 409 16.13 3.30 -16.93
CA ARG A 409 16.37 4.24 -15.81
C ARG A 409 16.92 3.54 -14.56
N ARG A 410 17.24 2.25 -14.63
CA ARG A 410 17.65 1.43 -13.46
C ARG A 410 16.60 1.41 -12.35
N GLY A 411 15.34 1.58 -12.69
CA GLY A 411 14.19 1.56 -11.79
C GLY A 411 13.66 0.15 -11.51
N VAL A 412 14.55 -0.84 -11.41
CA VAL A 412 14.20 -2.27 -11.29
C VAL A 412 14.81 -2.89 -10.03
N MET A 413 14.24 -3.99 -9.54
CA MET A 413 14.62 -4.64 -8.29
C MET A 413 16.09 -5.07 -8.24
N TYR A 414 16.69 -5.38 -9.39
CA TYR A 414 18.14 -5.66 -9.46
C TYR A 414 19.04 -4.53 -8.89
N TYR A 415 18.57 -3.28 -8.87
CA TYR A 415 19.30 -2.13 -8.30
C TYR A 415 18.73 -1.65 -6.96
N ASN A 416 17.75 -2.35 -6.40
CA ASN A 416 17.14 -1.99 -5.13
C ASN A 416 17.98 -2.52 -3.96
N ASP A 417 18.38 -1.62 -3.05
CA ASP A 417 19.27 -1.95 -1.93
C ASP A 417 18.68 -3.04 -1.01
N ASP A 418 17.39 -2.91 -0.63
CA ASP A 418 16.71 -3.90 0.23
C ASP A 418 16.69 -5.28 -0.43
N TYR A 419 16.35 -5.33 -1.72
CA TYR A 419 16.30 -6.58 -2.48
C TYR A 419 17.69 -7.21 -2.65
N MET A 420 18.73 -6.41 -2.89
CA MET A 420 20.11 -6.91 -2.99
C MET A 420 20.55 -7.55 -1.68
N MET A 421 20.28 -6.91 -0.54
CA MET A 421 20.57 -7.47 0.79
C MET A 421 19.87 -8.82 0.99
N ILE A 422 18.57 -8.88 0.68
CA ILE A 422 17.79 -10.13 0.73
C ILE A 422 18.42 -11.19 -0.18
N ARG A 423 18.80 -10.80 -1.40
CA ARG A 423 19.35 -11.72 -2.38
C ARG A 423 20.67 -12.33 -1.94
N ASP A 424 21.50 -11.56 -1.25
CA ASP A 424 22.79 -11.97 -0.68
C ASP A 424 22.64 -12.89 0.54
N ASP A 425 21.55 -12.80 1.31
CA ASP A 425 21.25 -13.72 2.43
C ASP A 425 20.71 -15.09 1.96
N HIS A 426 20.26 -15.20 0.71
CA HIS A 426 19.67 -16.42 0.16
C HIS A 426 20.57 -17.13 -0.87
N PRO A 427 20.46 -18.47 -1.04
CA PRO A 427 21.21 -19.22 -2.05
C PRO A 427 21.07 -18.66 -3.47
N ALA A 428 22.14 -18.74 -4.26
CA ALA A 428 22.14 -18.28 -5.65
C ALA A 428 21.13 -19.03 -6.53
N ASP A 429 20.90 -20.31 -6.28
CA ASP A 429 19.93 -21.14 -7.00
C ASP A 429 18.71 -21.46 -6.13
N LEU A 430 17.51 -21.13 -6.62
CA LEU A 430 16.25 -21.36 -5.94
C LEU A 430 15.21 -21.90 -6.92
N SER A 431 14.23 -22.64 -6.42
CA SER A 431 13.05 -23.06 -7.20
C SER A 431 12.06 -21.92 -7.33
N SER A 432 11.86 -21.16 -6.25
CA SER A 432 11.13 -19.89 -6.26
C SER A 432 11.65 -18.91 -5.21
N LEU A 433 11.45 -17.61 -5.48
CA LEU A 433 11.60 -16.51 -4.54
C LEU A 433 10.40 -15.58 -4.68
N THR A 434 9.67 -15.40 -3.59
CA THR A 434 8.56 -14.47 -3.46
C THR A 434 8.97 -13.35 -2.53
N TYR A 435 8.94 -12.13 -3.02
CA TYR A 435 9.21 -10.90 -2.26
C TYR A 435 7.89 -10.17 -2.04
N VAL A 436 7.64 -9.73 -0.81
CA VAL A 436 6.43 -9.02 -0.41
C VAL A 436 6.82 -7.75 0.32
N ASN A 437 6.42 -6.59 -0.23
CA ASN A 437 6.39 -5.35 0.53
C ASN A 437 5.05 -5.33 1.29
N ALA A 438 5.12 -5.46 2.62
CA ALA A 438 3.94 -5.67 3.46
C ALA A 438 2.87 -4.58 3.27
N GLN A 439 3.26 -3.31 3.30
CA GLN A 439 2.36 -2.16 3.17
C GLN A 439 1.71 -2.09 1.78
N GLN A 440 2.53 -2.22 0.73
CA GLN A 440 2.03 -2.15 -0.65
C GLN A 440 1.16 -3.36 -0.99
N PHE A 441 1.52 -4.54 -0.48
CA PHE A 441 0.73 -5.76 -0.64
C PHE A 441 -0.62 -5.66 0.07
N GLY A 442 -0.65 -5.12 1.29
CA GLY A 442 -1.90 -4.85 2.01
C GLY A 442 -2.85 -3.97 1.19
N THR A 443 -2.32 -2.87 0.63
CA THR A 443 -3.05 -1.97 -0.27
C THR A 443 -3.57 -2.70 -1.52
N TYR A 444 -2.73 -3.53 -2.15
CA TYR A 444 -3.11 -4.32 -3.32
C TYR A 444 -4.23 -5.31 -3.02
N VAL A 445 -4.17 -6.01 -1.87
CA VAL A 445 -5.09 -7.10 -1.53
C VAL A 445 -6.41 -6.62 -0.94
N GLN A 446 -6.43 -5.48 -0.25
CA GLN A 446 -7.61 -4.97 0.46
C GLN A 446 -8.90 -4.91 -0.38
N PRO A 447 -8.90 -4.54 -1.69
CA PRO A 447 -10.09 -4.57 -2.53
C PRO A 447 -10.72 -5.95 -2.72
N TRP A 448 -9.98 -7.04 -2.49
CA TRP A 448 -10.51 -8.41 -2.57
C TRP A 448 -10.97 -8.96 -1.22
N LEU A 449 -10.74 -8.26 -0.11
CA LEU A 449 -11.09 -8.74 1.24
C LEU A 449 -12.40 -8.11 1.75
N TYR A 450 -13.11 -8.80 2.64
CA TYR A 450 -14.24 -8.18 3.34
C TYR A 450 -13.77 -6.93 4.12
N PRO A 451 -14.60 -5.86 4.25
CA PRO A 451 -14.21 -4.64 4.96
C PRO A 451 -13.82 -4.85 6.43
N GLN A 452 -14.23 -5.94 7.05
CA GLN A 452 -13.87 -6.32 8.41
C GLN A 452 -12.54 -7.08 8.52
N ASN A 453 -12.02 -7.56 7.39
CA ASN A 453 -10.75 -8.28 7.30
C ASN A 453 -9.69 -7.29 6.84
N TYR A 454 -8.93 -6.74 7.80
CA TYR A 454 -7.81 -5.85 7.52
C TYR A 454 -6.52 -6.65 7.52
N LEU A 455 -6.05 -7.05 6.33
CA LEU A 455 -4.75 -7.72 6.20
C LEU A 455 -3.61 -6.82 6.68
N ASP A 456 -3.80 -5.49 6.59
CA ASP A 456 -2.91 -4.47 7.13
C ASP A 456 -2.60 -4.69 8.61
N ALA A 457 -3.55 -5.12 9.44
CA ALA A 457 -3.26 -5.39 10.85
C ALA A 457 -2.20 -6.49 11.02
N LEU A 458 -2.28 -7.56 10.20
CA LEU A 458 -1.37 -8.70 10.22
C LEU A 458 0.03 -8.38 9.69
N VAL A 459 0.13 -7.46 8.73
CA VAL A 459 1.40 -7.13 8.06
C VAL A 459 1.97 -5.78 8.49
N SER A 460 1.25 -4.96 9.27
CA SER A 460 1.65 -3.61 9.67
C SER A 460 2.96 -3.55 10.48
N ASN A 461 3.26 -4.63 11.21
CA ASN A 461 4.48 -4.75 12.00
C ASN A 461 5.66 -5.30 11.19
N LEU A 462 5.45 -5.65 9.92
CA LEU A 462 6.46 -6.18 9.01
C LEU A 462 6.76 -5.12 7.95
N ASP A 463 8.02 -4.87 7.65
CA ASP A 463 8.36 -4.03 6.51
C ASP A 463 8.37 -4.88 5.24
N LEU A 464 9.14 -5.98 5.27
CA LEU A 464 9.36 -6.87 4.15
C LEU A 464 9.24 -8.34 4.60
N PHE A 465 8.73 -9.16 3.70
CA PHE A 465 8.64 -10.60 3.92
C PHE A 465 9.04 -11.35 2.65
N VAL A 466 9.85 -12.41 2.80
CA VAL A 466 10.38 -13.20 1.70
C VAL A 466 10.10 -14.67 1.92
N MET A 467 9.52 -15.32 0.92
CA MET A 467 9.34 -16.77 0.89
C MET A 467 10.24 -17.35 -0.20
N THR A 468 11.12 -18.28 0.15
CA THR A 468 11.96 -19.00 -0.80
C THR A 468 11.64 -20.48 -0.79
N THR A 469 11.77 -21.13 -1.94
CA THR A 469 11.65 -22.57 -2.04
C THR A 469 12.82 -23.16 -2.81
N ARG A 470 13.25 -24.34 -2.39
CA ARG A 470 14.31 -25.09 -3.05
C ARG A 470 13.95 -26.56 -3.09
N ALA A 471 13.75 -27.10 -4.30
CA ALA A 471 13.46 -28.51 -4.49
C ALA A 471 14.62 -29.39 -3.99
N SER A 472 14.27 -30.47 -3.28
CA SER A 472 15.22 -31.47 -2.82
C SER A 472 15.63 -32.39 -3.98
N ASP A 473 16.82 -33.00 -3.89
CA ASP A 473 17.35 -33.92 -4.91
C ASP A 473 16.45 -35.16 -5.17
N ASP A 474 15.56 -35.49 -4.23
CA ASP A 474 14.61 -36.60 -4.37
C ASP A 474 13.45 -36.31 -5.34
N GLY A 475 13.29 -35.05 -5.75
CA GLY A 475 12.23 -34.58 -6.64
C GLY A 475 10.82 -34.78 -6.08
N ARG A 476 10.67 -34.96 -4.76
CA ARG A 476 9.38 -35.20 -4.07
C ARG A 476 9.12 -34.23 -2.93
N SER A 477 10.12 -33.45 -2.54
CA SER A 477 9.96 -32.38 -1.56
C SER A 477 10.62 -31.07 -1.99
N ALA A 478 10.26 -30.00 -1.31
CA ALA A 478 10.93 -28.71 -1.37
C ALA A 478 11.13 -28.16 0.04
N ASP A 479 12.32 -27.62 0.29
CA ASP A 479 12.57 -26.82 1.48
C ASP A 479 11.89 -25.46 1.28
N VAL A 480 11.22 -24.97 2.32
CA VAL A 480 10.44 -23.73 2.33
C VAL A 480 10.92 -22.87 3.48
N ASP A 481 11.46 -21.70 3.14
CA ASP A 481 11.90 -20.69 4.09
C ASP A 481 11.02 -19.44 3.95
N ILE A 482 10.66 -18.87 5.10
CA ILE A 482 9.78 -17.72 5.27
C ILE A 482 10.53 -16.78 6.22
N THR A 483 11.04 -15.66 5.72
CA THR A 483 11.91 -14.75 6.47
C THR A 483 11.33 -13.34 6.49
N SER A 484 11.24 -12.74 7.67
CA SER A 484 10.93 -11.32 7.80
C SER A 484 12.20 -10.48 7.70
N TYR A 485 12.12 -9.35 7.01
CA TYR A 485 13.16 -8.34 7.00
C TYR A 485 12.57 -7.03 7.49
N GLN A 486 13.30 -6.36 8.39
CA GLN A 486 13.12 -4.94 8.62
C GLN A 486 13.97 -4.20 7.59
N ARG A 487 13.46 -3.11 7.04
CA ARG A 487 14.27 -2.29 6.13
C ARG A 487 15.47 -1.75 6.88
N GLU A 488 16.59 -1.57 6.18
CA GLU A 488 17.83 -1.09 6.81
C GLU A 488 17.55 0.16 7.63
N VAL A 489 17.72 -0.02 8.93
CA VAL A 489 17.62 1.04 9.89
C VAL A 489 19.02 1.62 10.03
N THR A 490 19.32 2.65 9.26
CA THR A 490 20.67 3.19 9.11
C THR A 490 21.05 4.09 10.30
N ASP A 491 22.34 4.11 10.66
CA ASP A 491 22.91 5.15 11.53
C ASP A 491 22.85 6.53 10.87
N ASP A 492 22.89 6.56 9.53
CA ASP A 492 22.78 7.78 8.73
C ASP A 492 21.30 8.10 8.43
N PRO A 493 20.73 9.18 8.98
CA PRO A 493 19.29 9.45 8.91
C PRO A 493 18.74 9.79 7.52
N TYR A 494 19.60 10.14 6.60
CA TYR A 494 19.23 10.47 5.22
C TYR A 494 20.42 10.26 4.29
N ARG A 495 20.12 9.96 3.03
CA ARG A 495 21.10 9.77 1.96
C ARG A 495 20.94 10.83 0.88
N GLU A 496 22.00 11.57 0.58
CA GLU A 496 22.01 12.46 -0.59
C GLU A 496 21.97 11.62 -1.87
N ARG A 497 21.00 11.92 -2.74
CA ARG A 497 20.82 11.23 -4.02
C ARG A 497 21.55 11.95 -5.14
N TRP A 498 21.27 13.24 -5.28
CA TRP A 498 21.85 14.07 -6.33
C TRP A 498 21.83 15.55 -5.95
N VAL A 499 22.69 16.30 -6.63
CA VAL A 499 22.78 17.76 -6.58
C VAL A 499 22.77 18.27 -8.02
N PHE A 500 21.77 19.08 -8.36
CA PHE A 500 21.69 19.77 -9.64
C PHE A 500 22.19 21.22 -9.48
N PRO A 501 23.34 21.58 -10.09
CA PRO A 501 23.90 22.91 -9.95
C PRO A 501 23.07 23.95 -10.71
N VAL A 502 22.50 24.91 -10.00
CA VAL A 502 21.79 26.04 -10.62
C VAL A 502 22.80 27.15 -10.89
N SER A 503 23.22 27.31 -12.15
CA SER A 503 24.30 28.22 -12.54
C SER A 503 23.94 29.71 -12.51
N SER A 504 22.65 30.04 -12.49
CA SER A 504 22.16 31.42 -12.48
C SER A 504 20.81 31.54 -11.78
N GLY A 505 20.74 32.43 -10.80
CA GLY A 505 19.50 32.77 -10.12
C GLY A 505 19.11 31.87 -8.95
N GLU A 506 18.00 32.21 -8.31
CA GLU A 506 17.33 31.41 -7.29
C GLU A 506 16.03 30.82 -7.86
N ILE A 507 15.54 29.72 -7.29
CA ILE A 507 14.24 29.18 -7.72
C ILE A 507 13.08 30.08 -7.26
N THR A 508 12.04 30.18 -8.07
CA THR A 508 10.92 31.13 -7.88
C THR A 508 9.72 30.55 -7.11
N GLY A 509 9.79 29.29 -6.70
CA GLY A 509 8.75 28.59 -5.96
C GLY A 509 9.09 27.12 -5.72
N THR A 510 8.20 26.39 -5.03
CA THR A 510 8.34 24.94 -4.81
C THR A 510 8.41 24.18 -6.13
N PRO A 511 9.39 23.26 -6.30
CA PRO A 511 9.41 22.37 -7.45
C PRO A 511 8.10 21.59 -7.58
N VAL A 512 7.76 21.22 -8.81
CA VAL A 512 6.57 20.44 -9.15
C VAL A 512 7.00 19.08 -9.66
N MET A 513 6.33 18.03 -9.18
CA MET A 513 6.45 16.68 -9.75
C MET A 513 5.34 16.46 -10.76
N ALA A 514 5.70 16.02 -11.97
CA ALA A 514 4.74 15.56 -12.96
C ALA A 514 5.42 14.70 -14.04
N ASP A 515 4.68 13.73 -14.57
CA ASP A 515 5.05 13.03 -15.79
C ASP A 515 4.92 13.95 -17.02
N ILE A 516 6.06 14.37 -17.57
CA ILE A 516 6.21 15.11 -18.83
C ILE A 516 6.70 14.18 -19.93
N THR A 517 7.49 13.17 -19.60
CA THR A 517 8.10 12.27 -20.59
C THR A 517 7.21 11.08 -20.99
N SER A 518 5.97 11.00 -20.48
CA SER A 518 5.06 9.85 -20.64
C SER A 518 5.65 8.57 -20.04
N SER A 519 6.33 8.72 -18.91
CA SER A 519 6.95 7.64 -18.18
C SER A 519 6.17 7.34 -16.90
N SER A 520 6.32 6.14 -16.37
CA SER A 520 5.70 5.75 -15.10
C SER A 520 6.15 6.62 -13.90
N ARG A 521 7.21 7.44 -14.03
CA ARG A 521 7.80 8.24 -12.96
C ARG A 521 7.68 9.73 -13.24
N ASP A 522 7.41 10.50 -12.20
CA ASP A 522 7.33 11.95 -12.31
C ASP A 522 8.73 12.58 -12.46
N GLU A 523 8.83 13.60 -13.31
CA GLU A 523 9.97 14.50 -13.38
C GLU A 523 9.85 15.65 -12.39
N VAL A 524 10.99 16.20 -11.97
CA VAL A 524 11.08 17.37 -11.09
C VAL A 524 11.25 18.63 -11.93
N ILE A 525 10.31 19.56 -11.82
CA ILE A 525 10.23 20.75 -12.66
C ILE A 525 10.31 21.99 -11.79
N PHE A 526 11.19 22.94 -12.12
CA PHE A 526 11.34 24.17 -11.36
C PHE A 526 11.80 25.34 -12.24
N SER A 527 11.52 26.56 -11.77
CA SER A 527 11.83 27.80 -12.49
C SER A 527 12.79 28.66 -11.68
N THR A 528 13.65 29.41 -12.35
CA THR A 528 14.64 30.32 -11.75
C THR A 528 14.34 31.77 -12.08
N ASP A 529 14.69 32.70 -11.19
CA ASP A 529 14.50 34.14 -11.42
C ASP A 529 15.34 34.71 -12.57
N ALA A 530 16.31 33.93 -13.07
CA ALA A 530 17.11 34.22 -14.25
C ALA A 530 16.42 33.91 -15.59
N GLY A 531 15.21 33.34 -15.58
CA GLY A 531 14.44 33.07 -16.80
C GLY A 531 14.59 31.65 -17.37
N TYR A 532 15.08 30.71 -16.56
CA TYR A 532 15.15 29.30 -16.95
C TYR A 532 14.10 28.45 -16.25
N VAL A 533 13.55 27.47 -16.96
CA VAL A 533 12.70 26.40 -16.42
C VAL A 533 13.39 25.06 -16.73
N TYR A 534 13.69 24.29 -15.69
CA TYR A 534 14.36 23.01 -15.80
C TYR A 534 13.39 21.85 -15.58
N VAL A 535 13.64 20.75 -16.27
CA VAL A 535 12.98 19.45 -16.08
C VAL A 535 14.06 18.42 -15.81
N LEU A 536 14.03 17.85 -14.60
CA LEU A 536 14.97 16.80 -14.19
C LEU A 536 14.25 15.45 -14.10
N ALA A 537 14.92 14.40 -14.53
CA ALA A 537 14.51 13.03 -14.24
C ALA A 537 14.63 12.76 -12.73
N THR A 538 14.00 11.67 -12.29
CA THR A 538 14.03 11.17 -10.90
C THR A 538 15.46 11.07 -10.33
N ASP A 539 16.44 10.72 -11.15
CA ASP A 539 17.86 10.58 -10.77
C ASP A 539 18.66 11.89 -10.79
N GLY A 540 18.01 13.03 -11.06
CA GLY A 540 18.62 14.35 -11.13
C GLY A 540 19.22 14.70 -12.50
N THR A 541 19.10 13.82 -13.49
CA THR A 541 19.55 14.09 -14.86
C THR A 541 18.68 15.15 -15.53
N GLU A 542 19.28 16.14 -16.16
CA GLU A 542 18.56 17.14 -16.95
C GLU A 542 17.92 16.51 -18.18
N VAL A 543 16.59 16.63 -18.29
CA VAL A 543 15.80 16.20 -19.44
C VAL A 543 15.58 17.37 -20.40
N LEU A 544 15.19 18.53 -19.87
CA LEU A 544 14.96 19.76 -20.63
C LEU A 544 15.45 20.98 -19.87
N GLU A 545 15.98 21.94 -20.63
CA GLU A 545 16.19 23.33 -20.21
C GLU A 545 15.35 24.23 -21.14
N LEU A 546 14.50 25.07 -20.56
CA LEU A 546 13.59 25.97 -21.28
C LEU A 546 13.87 27.42 -20.87
N GLU A 547 13.62 28.37 -21.78
CA GLU A 547 13.89 29.78 -21.57
C GLU A 547 12.64 30.66 -21.74
N THR A 548 12.42 31.59 -20.82
CA THR A 548 11.36 32.62 -20.89
C THR A 548 11.82 33.88 -21.63
N GLY A 549 12.76 33.76 -22.57
CA GLY A 549 13.30 34.90 -23.32
C GLY A 549 13.97 35.97 -22.45
N GLY A 550 14.44 35.60 -21.25
CA GLY A 550 15.04 36.49 -20.26
C GLY A 550 14.04 37.21 -19.33
N GLU A 551 12.75 36.91 -19.43
CA GLU A 551 11.73 37.43 -18.51
C GLU A 551 11.72 36.67 -17.19
N GLN A 552 11.62 37.38 -16.06
CA GLN A 552 11.66 36.76 -14.73
C GLN A 552 10.37 35.93 -14.45
N PRO A 553 10.48 34.62 -14.21
CA PRO A 553 9.36 33.76 -13.80
C PRO A 553 8.76 34.16 -12.46
N ILE A 554 7.46 33.92 -12.29
CA ILE A 554 6.71 34.23 -11.07
C ILE A 554 6.07 32.96 -10.54
N GLY A 555 6.47 32.54 -9.34
CA GLY A 555 6.01 31.31 -8.70
C GLY A 555 6.58 30.05 -9.33
N ALA A 556 6.02 28.90 -8.94
CA ALA A 556 6.34 27.60 -9.51
C ALA A 556 5.74 27.44 -10.93
N PRO A 557 6.35 26.61 -11.80
CA PRO A 557 5.74 26.22 -13.07
C PRO A 557 4.43 25.46 -12.83
N VAL A 558 3.53 25.47 -13.81
CA VAL A 558 2.28 24.70 -13.78
C VAL A 558 2.33 23.62 -14.85
N VAL A 559 1.99 22.39 -14.47
CA VAL A 559 1.85 21.28 -15.41
C VAL A 559 0.38 20.98 -15.60
N TYR A 560 -0.06 20.84 -16.85
CA TYR A 560 -1.47 20.65 -17.17
C TYR A 560 -1.67 19.89 -18.49
N ASP A 561 -2.69 19.03 -18.58
CA ASP A 561 -3.15 18.46 -19.84
C ASP A 561 -3.94 19.51 -20.63
N TRP A 562 -3.20 20.38 -21.32
CA TRP A 562 -3.75 21.56 -21.99
C TRP A 562 -4.67 21.23 -23.16
N TYR A 563 -4.55 20.05 -23.74
CA TYR A 563 -5.33 19.63 -24.91
C TYR A 563 -6.39 18.55 -24.58
N GLY A 564 -6.45 18.05 -23.35
CA GLY A 564 -7.38 16.99 -22.94
C GLY A 564 -7.06 15.65 -23.60
N ASN A 565 -5.79 15.39 -23.90
CA ASN A 565 -5.33 14.19 -24.61
C ASN A 565 -4.36 13.35 -23.76
N ASN A 566 -4.35 13.56 -22.44
CA ASN A 566 -3.42 12.98 -21.47
C ASN A 566 -1.95 13.30 -21.77
N GLN A 567 -1.66 14.41 -22.44
CA GLN A 567 -0.29 14.89 -22.64
C GLN A 567 -0.08 16.20 -21.89
N ASN A 568 0.72 16.12 -20.84
CA ASN A 568 1.04 17.25 -20.01
C ASN A 568 1.93 18.26 -20.75
N VAL A 569 1.70 19.54 -20.49
CA VAL A 569 2.54 20.66 -20.95
C VAL A 569 2.98 21.49 -19.75
N ILE A 570 4.12 22.16 -19.89
CA ILE A 570 4.68 23.03 -18.86
C ILE A 570 4.27 24.46 -19.18
N LEU A 571 3.66 25.17 -18.25
CA LEU A 571 3.28 26.58 -18.36
C LEU A 571 3.97 27.43 -17.29
N GLN A 572 4.39 28.64 -17.67
CA GLN A 572 5.06 29.57 -16.77
C GLN A 572 4.66 31.01 -17.06
N ALA A 573 4.23 31.75 -16.04
CA ALA A 573 4.12 33.21 -16.12
C ALA A 573 5.49 33.83 -15.87
N ALA A 574 5.92 34.75 -16.74
CA ALA A 574 7.18 35.47 -16.61
C ALA A 574 7.06 36.89 -17.21
N GLY A 575 7.53 37.92 -16.50
CA GLY A 575 7.38 39.30 -16.95
C GLY A 575 5.93 39.68 -17.26
N ASN A 576 5.62 40.07 -18.50
CA ASN A 576 4.26 40.32 -18.98
C ASN A 576 3.76 39.21 -19.92
N SER A 577 4.42 38.06 -19.96
CA SER A 577 4.09 36.97 -20.86
C SER A 577 3.78 35.66 -20.12
N ILE A 578 2.98 34.81 -20.74
CA ILE A 578 2.74 33.44 -20.31
C ILE A 578 3.35 32.53 -21.37
N TYR A 579 4.23 31.63 -20.97
CA TYR A 579 4.88 30.65 -21.82
C TYR A 579 4.25 29.27 -21.62
N ALA A 580 4.29 28.46 -22.67
CA ALA A 580 3.92 27.05 -22.57
C ALA A 580 4.76 26.21 -23.54
N TRP A 581 5.25 25.06 -23.06
CA TRP A 581 6.08 24.14 -23.81
C TRP A 581 5.52 22.72 -23.76
N ASN A 582 5.66 21.99 -24.87
CA ASN A 582 5.36 20.55 -24.90
C ASN A 582 6.51 19.72 -24.29
N MET A 583 6.33 18.40 -24.25
CA MET A 583 7.32 17.42 -23.78
C MET A 583 8.67 17.44 -24.51
N ASN A 584 8.76 18.08 -25.68
CA ASN A 584 10.00 18.21 -26.45
C ASN A 584 10.66 19.59 -26.24
N GLY A 585 10.19 20.38 -25.27
CA GLY A 585 10.66 21.74 -25.01
C GLY A 585 10.31 22.75 -26.11
N THR A 586 9.38 22.43 -27.00
CA THR A 586 8.94 23.35 -28.06
C THR A 586 7.78 24.21 -27.56
N ILE A 587 7.86 25.52 -27.80
CA ILE A 587 6.78 26.46 -27.47
C ILE A 587 5.48 26.08 -28.20
N LEU A 588 4.37 26.08 -27.49
CA LEU A 588 3.05 25.76 -28.04
C LEU A 588 2.52 26.86 -29.00
N PRO A 589 1.63 26.52 -29.95
CA PRO A 589 0.97 27.51 -30.78
C PRO A 589 0.23 28.57 -29.95
N ASN A 590 0.40 29.85 -30.34
CA ASN A 590 -0.10 31.06 -29.65
C ASN A 590 0.63 31.44 -28.35
N PHE A 591 1.68 30.72 -27.97
CA PHE A 591 2.58 31.11 -26.89
C PHE A 591 3.86 31.76 -27.45
N PRO A 592 4.50 32.69 -26.71
CA PRO A 592 3.98 33.27 -25.47
C PRO A 592 2.74 34.14 -25.68
N ILE A 593 1.82 34.11 -24.70
CA ILE A 593 0.69 35.05 -24.62
C ILE A 593 1.20 36.29 -23.88
N THR A 594 1.37 37.40 -24.61
CA THR A 594 1.85 38.67 -24.03
C THR A 594 0.67 39.56 -23.63
N LEU A 595 0.67 40.00 -22.38
CA LEU A 595 -0.27 40.97 -21.82
C LEU A 595 0.29 42.40 -21.93
N ASN A 596 -0.60 43.39 -21.82
CA ASN A 596 -0.22 44.80 -21.87
C ASN A 596 0.55 45.27 -20.63
N GLU A 597 0.46 44.51 -19.53
CA GLU A 597 0.99 44.87 -18.22
C GLU A 597 1.72 43.67 -17.61
N THR A 598 2.68 43.95 -16.74
CA THR A 598 3.45 42.92 -16.02
C THR A 598 2.52 42.06 -15.18
N ILE A 599 2.70 40.74 -15.26
CA ILE A 599 2.00 39.77 -14.43
C ILE A 599 2.59 39.86 -13.02
N THR A 600 1.76 39.78 -11.99
CA THR A 600 2.18 39.96 -10.59
C THR A 600 1.83 38.78 -9.71
N THR A 601 1.18 37.75 -10.25
CA THR A 601 0.77 36.55 -9.52
C THR A 601 1.37 35.29 -10.14
N PRO A 602 1.59 34.22 -9.34
CA PRO A 602 1.75 32.88 -9.90
C PRO A 602 0.58 32.50 -10.82
N LEU A 603 0.84 31.60 -11.75
CA LEU A 603 -0.12 31.15 -12.75
C LEU A 603 -1.16 30.20 -12.13
N THR A 604 -2.43 30.41 -12.44
CA THR A 604 -3.52 29.46 -12.15
C THR A 604 -4.13 28.97 -13.47
N ILE A 605 -4.10 27.66 -13.70
CA ILE A 605 -4.67 27.00 -14.89
C ILE A 605 -5.76 26.04 -14.44
N GLU A 606 -6.99 26.24 -14.91
CA GLU A 606 -8.12 25.39 -14.57
C GLU A 606 -9.26 25.56 -15.59
N ASP A 607 -10.09 24.53 -15.81
CA ASP A 607 -11.36 24.68 -16.54
C ASP A 607 -12.35 25.48 -15.68
N VAL A 608 -12.20 26.80 -15.70
CA VAL A 608 -13.00 27.74 -14.92
C VAL A 608 -14.43 27.73 -15.44
N THR A 609 -14.62 27.75 -16.76
CA THR A 609 -15.93 27.88 -17.42
C THR A 609 -16.70 26.57 -17.57
N ARG A 610 -16.12 25.42 -17.17
CA ARG A 610 -16.70 24.06 -17.26
C ARG A 610 -17.07 23.66 -18.67
N ASN A 611 -16.24 24.03 -19.63
CA ASN A 611 -16.45 23.71 -21.04
C ASN A 611 -15.52 22.58 -21.53
N GLY A 612 -14.70 22.01 -20.65
CA GLY A 612 -13.70 20.99 -20.96
C GLY A 612 -12.37 21.56 -21.48
N ILE A 613 -12.18 22.88 -21.49
CA ILE A 613 -10.97 23.57 -21.92
C ILE A 613 -10.52 24.48 -20.78
N ALA A 614 -9.25 24.39 -20.40
CA ALA A 614 -8.71 25.22 -19.33
C ALA A 614 -8.59 26.70 -19.71
N GLU A 615 -8.78 27.55 -18.71
CA GLU A 615 -8.52 28.97 -18.73
C GLU A 615 -7.30 29.33 -17.88
N ILE A 616 -6.75 30.51 -18.13
CA ILE A 616 -5.61 31.09 -17.45
C ILE A 616 -6.08 32.23 -16.55
N VAL A 617 -5.77 32.19 -15.27
CA VAL A 617 -6.09 33.25 -14.30
C VAL A 617 -4.81 33.91 -13.80
N VAL A 618 -4.69 35.23 -13.97
CA VAL A 618 -3.51 36.03 -13.58
C VAL A 618 -3.87 37.45 -13.14
N GLY A 619 -3.17 37.97 -12.15
CA GLY A 619 -3.19 39.39 -11.78
C GLY A 619 -2.10 40.18 -12.50
N THR A 620 -2.37 41.46 -12.80
CA THR A 620 -1.43 42.38 -13.47
C THR A 620 -1.18 43.66 -12.67
N ALA A 621 -0.07 44.33 -12.96
CA ALA A 621 0.41 45.53 -12.25
C ALA A 621 -0.56 46.74 -12.31
N ASP A 622 -1.47 46.77 -13.28
CA ASP A 622 -2.56 47.74 -13.38
C ASP A 622 -3.75 47.44 -12.44
N ARG A 623 -3.60 46.46 -11.53
CA ARG A 623 -4.59 46.03 -10.53
C ARG A 623 -5.80 45.32 -11.13
N ASN A 624 -5.60 44.65 -12.25
CA ASN A 624 -6.61 43.83 -12.88
C ASN A 624 -6.35 42.34 -12.62
N LEU A 625 -7.42 41.60 -12.34
CA LEU A 625 -7.45 40.14 -12.37
C LEU A 625 -8.07 39.71 -13.70
N HIS A 626 -7.34 38.90 -14.46
CA HIS A 626 -7.76 38.41 -15.77
C HIS A 626 -8.15 36.94 -15.69
N ILE A 627 -9.16 36.56 -16.47
CA ILE A 627 -9.39 35.18 -16.88
C ILE A 627 -9.32 35.15 -18.39
N LEU A 628 -8.37 34.40 -18.93
CA LEU A 628 -8.05 34.34 -20.34
C LEU A 628 -8.34 32.92 -20.85
N ASN A 629 -8.93 32.82 -22.03
CA ASN A 629 -9.04 31.53 -22.70
C ASN A 629 -7.70 31.08 -23.31
N SER A 630 -7.70 29.90 -23.91
CA SER A 630 -6.53 29.30 -24.56
C SER A 630 -5.90 30.11 -25.71
N ARG A 631 -6.54 31.21 -26.14
CA ARG A 631 -6.02 32.15 -27.14
C ARG A 631 -5.56 33.48 -26.52
N GLY A 632 -5.45 33.56 -25.20
CA GLY A 632 -5.08 34.78 -24.49
C GLY A 632 -6.13 35.88 -24.52
N ARG A 633 -7.39 35.57 -24.85
CA ARG A 633 -8.48 36.56 -24.87
C ARG A 633 -9.26 36.51 -23.57
N PRO A 634 -9.69 37.66 -23.02
CA PRO A 634 -10.49 37.68 -21.82
C PRO A 634 -11.81 36.92 -22.00
N VAL A 635 -12.19 36.16 -20.99
CA VAL A 635 -13.51 35.53 -20.88
C VAL A 635 -14.56 36.61 -20.58
N SER A 636 -15.81 36.35 -20.98
CA SER A 636 -16.93 37.28 -20.72
C SER A 636 -17.01 37.64 -19.24
N GLY A 637 -17.04 38.94 -18.95
CA GLY A 637 -17.08 39.45 -17.59
C GLY A 637 -15.70 39.74 -16.97
N TRP A 638 -14.61 39.47 -17.68
CA TRP A 638 -13.24 39.72 -17.21
C TRP A 638 -12.51 40.70 -18.14
N PRO A 639 -11.53 41.47 -17.63
CA PRO A 639 -10.96 41.45 -16.28
C PRO A 639 -11.81 42.16 -15.21
N GLN A 640 -11.45 41.94 -13.94
CA GLN A 640 -11.98 42.64 -12.77
C GLN A 640 -10.91 43.52 -12.13
N SER A 641 -11.24 44.77 -11.80
CA SER A 641 -10.30 45.69 -11.13
C SER A 641 -10.44 45.63 -9.62
N VAL A 642 -9.31 45.67 -8.92
CA VAL A 642 -9.23 45.71 -7.45
C VAL A 642 -8.57 47.00 -6.96
N ASN A 643 -8.53 47.19 -5.63
CA ASN A 643 -8.00 48.42 -5.01
C ASN A 643 -6.47 48.53 -5.13
N THR A 644 -5.73 47.42 -5.11
CA THR A 644 -4.26 47.39 -5.16
C THR A 644 -3.77 46.14 -5.91
N VAL A 645 -2.46 46.08 -6.20
CA VAL A 645 -1.88 44.99 -7.01
C VAL A 645 -2.04 43.65 -6.29
N ILE A 646 -2.49 42.63 -7.03
CA ILE A 646 -2.61 41.26 -6.53
C ILE A 646 -1.24 40.59 -6.68
N THR A 647 -0.71 40.06 -5.59
CA THR A 647 0.61 39.40 -5.57
C THR A 647 0.55 37.93 -5.19
N THR A 648 -0.60 37.48 -4.68
CA THR A 648 -0.84 36.10 -4.27
C THR A 648 -1.57 35.34 -5.37
N LYS A 649 -1.45 34.01 -5.37
CA LYS A 649 -2.09 33.15 -6.37
C LYS A 649 -3.62 33.28 -6.25
N PRO A 650 -4.35 33.64 -7.32
CA PRO A 650 -5.81 33.65 -7.30
C PRO A 650 -6.36 32.25 -7.02
N LEU A 651 -7.40 32.18 -6.19
CA LEU A 651 -8.03 30.94 -5.75
C LEU A 651 -9.36 30.75 -6.47
N LEU A 652 -9.56 29.60 -7.10
CA LEU A 652 -10.88 29.16 -7.53
C LEU A 652 -11.43 28.18 -6.49
N ALA A 653 -12.60 28.47 -5.93
CA ALA A 653 -13.23 27.62 -4.92
C ALA A 653 -14.74 27.54 -5.13
N THR A 654 -15.34 26.45 -4.67
CA THR A 654 -16.81 26.34 -4.58
C THR A 654 -17.18 26.52 -3.13
N LEU A 655 -17.92 27.58 -2.82
CA LEU A 655 -18.45 27.86 -1.49
C LEU A 655 -19.96 27.99 -1.60
N ASP A 656 -20.69 27.36 -0.69
CA ASP A 656 -22.16 27.34 -0.67
C ASP A 656 -22.76 26.86 -2.00
N GLY A 657 -22.09 25.92 -2.67
CA GLY A 657 -22.48 25.40 -3.99
C GLY A 657 -22.27 26.35 -5.18
N GLU A 658 -21.70 27.54 -4.97
CA GLU A 658 -21.34 28.48 -6.03
C GLU A 658 -19.83 28.53 -6.23
N ARG A 659 -19.39 28.26 -7.46
CA ARG A 659 -17.97 28.36 -7.87
C ARG A 659 -17.61 29.82 -8.11
N SER A 660 -16.57 30.30 -7.43
CA SER A 660 -16.16 31.69 -7.42
C SER A 660 -14.64 31.83 -7.44
N ILE A 661 -14.16 32.95 -7.98
CA ILE A 661 -12.76 33.35 -7.96
C ILE A 661 -12.55 34.30 -6.79
N PHE A 662 -11.51 34.05 -6.01
CA PHE A 662 -11.10 34.87 -4.87
C PHE A 662 -9.67 35.38 -5.07
N ALA A 663 -9.45 36.64 -4.71
CA ALA A 663 -8.12 37.25 -4.74
C ALA A 663 -7.97 38.26 -3.61
N ILE A 664 -6.75 38.37 -3.08
CA ILE A 664 -6.42 39.31 -2.02
C ILE A 664 -5.68 40.50 -2.61
N SER A 665 -6.07 41.70 -2.19
CA SER A 665 -5.37 42.94 -2.51
C SER A 665 -5.27 43.80 -1.24
N GLU A 666 -4.09 43.85 -0.64
CA GLU A 666 -3.83 44.36 0.72
C GLU A 666 -4.73 43.67 1.78
N ASN A 667 -5.61 44.42 2.44
CA ASN A 667 -6.53 43.94 3.48
C ASN A 667 -7.93 43.61 2.93
N ALA A 668 -8.12 43.66 1.61
CA ALA A 668 -9.38 43.30 0.97
C ALA A 668 -9.28 41.90 0.35
N LEU A 669 -10.19 41.02 0.76
CA LEU A 669 -10.47 39.76 0.09
C LEU A 669 -11.63 39.99 -0.87
N HIS A 670 -11.39 39.84 -2.16
CA HIS A 670 -12.42 39.96 -3.19
C HIS A 670 -12.93 38.58 -3.59
N GLY A 671 -14.19 38.54 -4.03
CA GLY A 671 -14.86 37.33 -4.51
C GLY A 671 -15.79 37.66 -5.66
N TRP A 672 -15.70 36.89 -6.75
CA TRP A 672 -16.55 37.04 -7.93
C TRP A 672 -17.12 35.71 -8.39
N SER A 673 -18.39 35.74 -8.81
CA SER A 673 -18.96 34.70 -9.67
C SER A 673 -18.21 34.65 -11.00
N LEU A 674 -18.23 33.50 -11.68
CA LEU A 674 -17.46 33.29 -12.90
C LEU A 674 -17.80 34.23 -14.05
N ASN A 675 -19.02 34.80 -14.05
CA ASN A 675 -19.47 35.80 -15.01
C ASN A 675 -18.96 37.23 -14.72
N GLY A 676 -18.10 37.41 -13.71
CA GLY A 676 -17.54 38.69 -13.29
C GLY A 676 -18.42 39.50 -12.32
N GLN A 677 -19.57 38.97 -11.89
CA GLN A 677 -20.37 39.62 -10.86
C GLN A 677 -19.71 39.46 -9.48
N ILE A 678 -19.74 40.52 -8.68
CA ILE A 678 -19.24 40.49 -7.30
C ILE A 678 -20.13 39.52 -6.50
N ARG A 679 -19.49 38.57 -5.79
CA ARG A 679 -20.19 37.61 -4.93
C ARG A 679 -20.80 38.35 -3.73
N ASN A 680 -21.98 37.91 -3.28
CA ASN A 680 -22.62 38.50 -2.11
C ASN A 680 -21.70 38.46 -0.87
N GLY A 681 -21.63 39.56 -0.12
CA GLY A 681 -20.72 39.71 1.03
C GLY A 681 -19.29 40.14 0.69
N TYR A 682 -18.91 40.20 -0.59
CA TYR A 682 -17.58 40.63 -1.03
C TYR A 682 -17.58 42.04 -1.66
N PRO A 683 -16.45 42.76 -1.64
CA PRO A 683 -15.20 42.41 -0.97
C PRO A 683 -15.31 42.50 0.56
N VAL A 684 -14.58 41.63 1.24
CA VAL A 684 -14.40 41.63 2.69
C VAL A 684 -13.18 42.48 3.03
N PHE A 685 -13.35 43.48 3.89
CA PHE A 685 -12.25 44.30 4.40
C PHE A 685 -11.87 43.84 5.81
N LEU A 686 -10.64 43.37 5.96
CA LEU A 686 -10.07 42.96 7.24
C LEU A 686 -9.29 44.13 7.86
N ASP A 687 -9.05 44.08 9.16
CA ASP A 687 -8.22 45.04 9.89
C ASP A 687 -6.71 44.88 9.61
N THR A 688 -6.32 43.80 8.91
CA THR A 688 -4.95 43.48 8.54
C THR A 688 -4.87 42.89 7.12
N PRO A 689 -3.76 43.06 6.39
CA PRO A 689 -3.50 42.26 5.20
C PRO A 689 -3.33 40.78 5.55
N LEU A 690 -3.80 39.91 4.65
CA LEU A 690 -3.55 38.49 4.74
C LEU A 690 -2.17 38.13 4.15
N HIS A 691 -1.63 37.00 4.59
CA HIS A 691 -0.44 36.39 4.01
C HIS A 691 -0.82 35.23 3.08
N GLY A 692 -0.22 35.20 1.89
CA GLY A 692 -0.47 34.14 0.91
C GLY A 692 -1.93 34.13 0.40
N SER A 693 -2.30 33.03 -0.23
CA SER A 693 -3.67 32.80 -0.71
C SER A 693 -4.51 32.20 0.42
N PRO A 694 -5.84 32.44 0.51
CA PRO A 694 -6.67 31.78 1.50
C PRO A 694 -6.66 30.27 1.29
N ALA A 695 -6.88 29.51 2.36
CA ALA A 695 -7.17 28.08 2.28
C ALA A 695 -8.67 27.84 2.34
N VAL A 696 -9.15 26.79 1.69
CA VAL A 696 -10.55 26.36 1.76
C VAL A 696 -10.65 25.24 2.78
N TYR A 697 -11.61 25.35 3.69
CA TYR A 697 -12.02 24.27 4.58
C TYR A 697 -13.55 24.27 4.66
N GLU A 698 -14.17 23.16 4.27
CA GLU A 698 -15.63 23.09 4.07
C GLU A 698 -16.14 24.27 3.21
N ASP A 699 -17.05 25.08 3.73
CA ASP A 699 -17.60 26.28 3.08
C ASP A 699 -16.97 27.58 3.61
N HIS A 700 -15.74 27.51 4.15
CA HIS A 700 -15.00 28.65 4.71
C HIS A 700 -13.70 28.94 3.98
N LEU A 701 -13.35 30.24 3.92
CA LEU A 701 -12.03 30.72 3.58
C LEU A 701 -11.24 31.05 4.85
N LEU A 702 -10.12 30.36 5.02
CA LEU A 702 -9.18 30.57 6.11
C LEU A 702 -8.05 31.51 5.67
N GLY A 703 -7.83 32.57 6.44
CA GLY A 703 -6.84 33.61 6.14
C GLY A 703 -5.86 33.83 7.28
N ALA A 704 -4.56 33.86 6.99
CA ALA A 704 -3.52 34.18 7.97
C ALA A 704 -3.25 35.69 7.99
N GLY A 705 -3.60 36.36 9.09
CA GLY A 705 -3.42 37.80 9.24
C GLY A 705 -2.01 38.20 9.67
N ARG A 706 -1.49 39.31 9.11
CA ARG A 706 -0.20 39.89 9.52
C ARG A 706 -0.20 40.48 10.93
N ASN A 707 -1.36 40.56 11.59
CA ASN A 707 -1.50 40.90 13.01
C ASN A 707 -1.42 39.69 13.96
N GLY A 708 -1.21 38.48 13.43
CA GLY A 708 -1.09 37.26 14.23
C GLY A 708 -2.41 36.53 14.47
N SER A 709 -3.49 36.92 13.80
CA SER A 709 -4.79 36.26 13.90
C SER A 709 -5.08 35.35 12.70
N LEU A 710 -5.78 34.24 12.95
CA LEU A 710 -6.39 33.40 11.94
C LEU A 710 -7.84 33.86 11.72
N TYR A 711 -8.21 34.06 10.46
CA TYR A 711 -9.55 34.48 10.06
C TYR A 711 -10.30 33.32 9.44
N SER A 712 -11.58 33.19 9.76
CA SER A 712 -12.53 32.33 9.04
C SER A 712 -13.63 33.20 8.45
N ILE A 713 -13.94 32.99 7.16
CA ILE A 713 -14.94 33.73 6.40
C ILE A 713 -15.85 32.72 5.71
N GLY A 714 -17.13 32.66 6.11
CA GLY A 714 -18.09 31.70 5.54
C GLY A 714 -19.54 32.09 5.80
N SER A 715 -20.47 31.22 5.41
CA SER A 715 -21.93 31.41 5.59
C SER A 715 -22.45 30.96 6.95
N ALA A 716 -21.60 30.33 7.77
CA ALA A 716 -21.85 29.94 9.15
C ALA A 716 -20.60 30.19 10.03
N PRO A 717 -20.72 30.26 11.37
CA PRO A 717 -19.57 30.23 12.27
C PRO A 717 -18.78 28.91 12.12
N LEU A 718 -17.45 28.99 12.20
CA LEU A 718 -16.53 27.86 12.23
C LEU A 718 -15.92 27.67 13.63
N PHE A 719 -15.32 28.73 14.18
CA PHE A 719 -14.69 28.68 15.49
C PHE A 719 -15.73 28.77 16.61
N SER A 720 -15.40 28.22 17.76
CA SER A 720 -16.18 28.39 18.98
C SER A 720 -16.28 29.87 19.39
N ASP A 721 -17.47 30.29 19.80
CA ASP A 721 -17.77 31.65 20.29
C ASP A 721 -16.94 32.04 21.53
N THR A 722 -16.42 31.05 22.28
CA THR A 722 -15.61 31.30 23.47
C THR A 722 -14.13 31.54 23.15
N LEU A 723 -13.68 31.14 21.97
CA LEU A 723 -12.28 31.19 21.54
C LEU A 723 -12.02 32.24 20.46
N SER A 724 -13.07 32.65 19.75
CA SER A 724 -12.99 33.60 18.64
C SER A 724 -13.78 34.88 18.89
N THR A 725 -13.56 35.89 18.06
CA THR A 725 -14.33 37.14 18.05
C THR A 725 -14.98 37.33 16.67
N PHE A 726 -16.25 37.71 16.64
CA PHE A 726 -16.93 38.08 15.40
C PHE A 726 -16.56 39.51 14.97
N ILE A 727 -16.14 39.65 13.72
CA ILE A 727 -15.92 40.94 13.05
C ILE A 727 -17.20 41.39 12.34
N SER A 728 -17.92 40.45 11.72
CA SER A 728 -19.19 40.68 11.03
C SER A 728 -20.05 39.42 11.09
N GLU A 729 -21.37 39.62 11.14
CA GLU A 729 -22.41 38.58 11.17
C GLU A 729 -23.52 38.91 10.16
N ASP A 730 -23.22 39.71 9.12
CA ASP A 730 -24.22 40.23 8.18
C ASP A 730 -24.48 39.25 7.02
N SER A 731 -23.78 39.45 5.90
CA SER A 731 -23.88 38.57 4.72
C SER A 731 -22.94 37.36 4.81
N LEU A 732 -21.91 37.46 5.64
CA LEU A 732 -20.93 36.42 5.94
C LEU A 732 -20.61 36.49 7.43
N TYR A 733 -20.34 35.34 8.03
CA TYR A 733 -19.73 35.25 9.36
C TYR A 733 -18.22 35.37 9.20
N ILE A 734 -17.66 36.42 9.80
CA ILE A 734 -16.22 36.66 9.82
C ILE A 734 -15.75 36.52 11.25
N GLN A 735 -15.01 35.46 11.54
CA GLN A 735 -14.44 35.20 12.86
C GLN A 735 -12.93 35.40 12.85
N GLN A 736 -12.41 35.92 13.96
CA GLN A 736 -11.00 36.12 14.23
C GLN A 736 -10.58 35.30 15.46
N LEU A 737 -9.57 34.45 15.28
CA LEU A 737 -8.93 33.70 16.35
C LEU A 737 -7.52 34.25 16.55
N GLN A 738 -7.21 34.77 17.75
CA GLN A 738 -5.87 35.31 18.03
C GLN A 738 -4.89 34.16 18.30
N ILE A 739 -3.87 34.02 17.44
CA ILE A 739 -2.89 32.92 17.52
C ILE A 739 -1.58 33.40 18.15
N SER A 740 -1.06 34.53 17.68
CA SER A 740 0.26 35.04 18.05
C SER A 740 0.27 36.55 18.19
N SER A 741 1.20 37.10 18.96
CA SER A 741 1.47 38.55 18.98
C SER A 741 2.27 39.02 17.76
N ASP A 742 2.91 38.09 17.05
CA ASP A 742 3.63 38.33 15.81
C ASP A 742 2.77 37.90 14.62
N GLY A 743 2.98 38.55 13.47
CA GLY A 743 2.21 38.26 12.26
C GLY A 743 2.34 36.82 11.78
N LEU A 744 1.21 36.24 11.37
CA LEU A 744 1.23 34.97 10.64
C LEU A 744 1.83 35.20 9.24
N ASN A 745 2.68 34.29 8.79
CA ASN A 745 3.46 34.46 7.56
C ASN A 745 3.41 33.25 6.63
N SER A 746 2.33 32.48 6.65
CA SER A 746 2.05 31.46 5.65
C SER A 746 0.57 31.31 5.40
N THR A 747 0.21 30.74 4.25
CA THR A 747 -1.16 30.22 4.03
C THR A 747 -1.43 29.10 5.05
N PRO A 748 -2.61 29.06 5.70
CA PRO A 748 -3.02 27.94 6.55
C PRO A 748 -3.13 26.65 5.74
N SER A 749 -2.88 25.49 6.35
CA SER A 749 -3.14 24.19 5.74
C SER A 749 -4.03 23.36 6.65
N VAL A 750 -4.90 22.52 6.08
CA VAL A 750 -5.81 21.65 6.87
C VAL A 750 -5.60 20.20 6.49
N ARG A 751 -5.51 19.32 7.49
CA ARG A 751 -5.33 17.88 7.29
C ARG A 751 -6.06 17.09 8.37
N ASP A 752 -6.71 16.00 7.98
CA ASP A 752 -7.21 14.99 8.90
C ASP A 752 -6.05 14.16 9.47
N VAL A 753 -5.95 14.10 10.80
CA VAL A 753 -4.83 13.49 11.53
C VAL A 753 -5.35 12.54 12.60
N LEU A 754 -4.71 11.37 12.72
CA LEU A 754 -4.94 10.46 13.83
C LEU A 754 -4.25 10.99 15.10
N LEU A 755 -5.04 11.22 16.13
CA LEU A 755 -4.63 11.70 17.45
C LEU A 755 -4.89 10.62 18.50
N ARG A 756 -4.35 10.82 19.70
CA ARG A 756 -4.53 9.95 20.86
C ARG A 756 -4.94 10.75 22.09
N ASP A 757 -5.90 10.25 22.84
CA ASP A 757 -6.27 10.71 24.18
C ASP A 757 -6.32 9.55 25.19
N ASP A 758 -6.92 9.81 26.35
CA ASP A 758 -7.10 8.83 27.43
C ASP A 758 -8.10 7.71 27.09
N GLU A 759 -8.97 7.91 26.09
CA GLU A 759 -10.01 6.96 25.67
C GLU A 759 -9.59 6.13 24.44
N GLY A 760 -8.58 6.58 23.68
CA GLY A 760 -7.99 5.82 22.60
C GLY A 760 -7.46 6.68 21.46
N PHE A 761 -7.47 6.12 20.25
CA PHE A 761 -7.12 6.85 19.02
C PHE A 761 -8.39 7.38 18.34
N TYR A 762 -8.33 8.60 17.83
CA TYR A 762 -9.41 9.22 17.08
C TYR A 762 -8.85 10.13 15.97
N ARG A 763 -9.63 10.38 14.92
CA ARG A 763 -9.26 11.27 13.81
C ARG A 763 -9.88 12.66 13.99
N ASN A 764 -9.14 13.69 13.61
CA ASN A 764 -9.60 15.07 13.68
C ASN A 764 -8.90 15.93 12.62
N ASP A 765 -9.64 16.87 12.04
CA ASP A 765 -9.07 17.89 11.17
C ASP A 765 -8.23 18.88 11.98
N LEU A 766 -7.04 19.20 11.48
CA LEU A 766 -6.12 20.15 12.11
C LEU A 766 -5.71 21.24 11.12
N ILE A 767 -5.88 22.49 11.55
CA ILE A 767 -5.43 23.69 10.87
C ILE A 767 -4.01 24.01 11.34
N ALA A 768 -3.02 23.84 10.45
CA ALA A 768 -1.65 24.24 10.69
C ALA A 768 -1.42 25.70 10.29
N VAL A 769 -0.85 26.47 11.22
CA VAL A 769 -0.46 27.87 11.02
C VAL A 769 0.90 28.13 11.62
N GLN A 770 1.61 29.12 11.09
CA GLN A 770 2.88 29.57 11.66
C GLN A 770 2.94 31.09 11.81
N SER A 771 3.69 31.51 12.82
CA SER A 771 4.02 32.90 13.10
C SER A 771 5.45 33.20 12.63
N ARG A 772 5.67 34.45 12.21
CA ARG A 772 6.97 34.94 11.73
C ARG A 772 8.11 34.71 12.72
N ASN A 773 7.81 34.68 14.02
CA ASN A 773 8.81 34.45 15.07
C ASN A 773 9.31 32.99 15.16
N GLY A 774 8.77 32.07 14.34
CA GLY A 774 9.17 30.66 14.35
C GLY A 774 8.25 29.74 15.15
N SER A 775 7.10 30.22 15.60
CA SER A 775 6.12 29.38 16.31
C SER A 775 5.18 28.72 15.32
N LEU A 776 5.00 27.40 15.46
CA LEU A 776 4.07 26.57 14.70
C LEU A 776 2.92 26.14 15.62
N PHE A 777 1.72 26.06 15.07
CA PHE A 777 0.52 25.69 15.81
C PHE A 777 -0.40 24.78 14.99
N LEU A 778 -1.03 23.83 15.66
CA LEU A 778 -2.15 23.05 15.13
C LEU A 778 -3.40 23.33 15.97
N TYR A 779 -4.45 23.79 15.31
CA TYR A 779 -5.76 24.02 15.91
C TYR A 779 -6.79 23.06 15.33
N ASN A 780 -7.77 22.62 16.10
CA ASN A 780 -8.95 22.00 15.50
C ASN A 780 -9.85 23.09 14.84
N PRO A 781 -10.88 22.71 14.06
CA PRO A 781 -11.76 23.68 13.42
C PRO A 781 -12.55 24.54 14.42
N ASP A 782 -12.77 24.07 15.65
CA ASP A 782 -13.40 24.86 16.73
C ASP A 782 -12.49 25.98 17.28
N GLY A 783 -11.21 26.01 16.90
CA GLY A 783 -10.24 27.00 17.36
C GLY A 783 -9.52 26.64 18.67
N GLU A 784 -9.59 25.39 19.10
CA GLU A 784 -8.81 24.85 20.23
C GLU A 784 -7.39 24.48 19.77
N LEU A 785 -6.39 24.96 20.52
CA LEU A 785 -4.99 24.59 20.28
C LEU A 785 -4.76 23.12 20.68
N LYS A 786 -4.28 22.30 19.73
CA LYS A 786 -3.93 20.89 19.96
C LYS A 786 -2.44 20.67 20.07
N PHE A 787 -1.63 21.44 19.33
CA PHE A 787 -0.18 21.25 19.30
C PHE A 787 0.54 22.56 19.03
N THR A 788 1.67 22.80 19.68
CA THR A 788 2.53 23.95 19.35
C THR A 788 4.01 23.63 19.52
N ARG A 789 4.82 24.15 18.59
CA ARG A 789 6.28 24.01 18.60
C ARG A 789 6.96 25.29 18.16
N SER A 790 8.23 25.43 18.52
CA SER A 790 9.05 26.55 18.07
C SER A 790 10.27 26.03 17.32
N LEU A 791 10.54 26.66 16.17
CA LEU A 791 11.78 26.48 15.41
C LEU A 791 13.00 27.03 16.18
N GLY A 792 12.77 27.87 17.20
CA GLY A 792 13.81 28.62 17.92
C GLY A 792 14.42 29.79 17.13
N GLN A 793 13.90 30.06 15.94
CA GLN A 793 14.33 31.10 15.00
C GLN A 793 13.17 31.43 14.04
N PRO A 794 13.18 32.58 13.35
CA PRO A 794 12.09 32.98 12.45
C PRO A 794 11.70 31.89 11.43
N ALA A 795 10.41 31.75 11.16
CA ALA A 795 9.88 30.83 10.14
C ALA A 795 9.98 31.44 8.74
N SER A 796 10.24 30.61 7.73
CA SER A 796 10.25 31.04 6.33
C SER A 796 8.86 31.51 5.90
N GLY A 797 8.77 32.69 5.27
CA GLY A 797 7.50 33.15 4.67
C GLY A 797 7.14 32.46 3.36
N ASP A 798 8.10 31.76 2.76
CA ASP A 798 7.97 31.14 1.45
C ASP A 798 7.42 29.69 1.52
N THR A 799 7.36 29.12 2.72
CA THR A 799 6.96 27.73 2.94
C THR A 799 6.00 27.66 4.12
N ALA A 800 4.79 27.17 3.85
CA ALA A 800 3.79 26.90 4.89
C ALA A 800 4.17 25.65 5.70
N PRO A 801 3.71 25.54 6.97
CA PRO A 801 3.88 24.31 7.72
C PRO A 801 3.12 23.16 7.03
N MET A 802 3.73 21.99 7.03
CA MET A 802 3.18 20.78 6.42
C MET A 802 2.85 19.76 7.50
N ILE A 803 1.76 19.02 7.31
CA ILE A 803 1.43 17.84 8.10
C ILE A 803 1.64 16.62 7.20
N ILE A 804 2.76 15.93 7.39
CA ILE A 804 3.20 14.79 6.56
C ILE A 804 4.03 13.83 7.41
N ASP A 805 3.85 12.53 7.20
CA ASP A 805 4.75 11.50 7.72
C ASP A 805 6.07 11.59 6.94
N VAL A 806 7.11 12.23 7.50
CA VAL A 806 8.35 12.55 6.76
C VAL A 806 9.28 11.35 6.67
N ASN A 807 9.33 10.51 7.70
CA ASN A 807 10.21 9.35 7.83
C ASN A 807 9.52 8.01 7.50
N ARG A 808 8.26 8.05 7.03
CA ARG A 808 7.45 6.89 6.61
C ARG A 808 7.24 5.87 7.73
N ASP A 809 7.13 6.35 8.97
CA ASP A 809 6.87 5.52 10.16
C ASP A 809 5.38 5.33 10.45
N GLN A 810 4.51 5.76 9.53
CA GLN A 810 3.05 5.77 9.58
C GLN A 810 2.46 6.76 10.60
N ARG A 811 3.28 7.66 11.15
CA ARG A 811 2.83 8.70 12.07
C ARG A 811 3.05 10.06 11.44
N MET A 812 2.04 10.93 11.54
CA MET A 812 2.11 12.25 10.93
C MET A 812 3.02 13.18 11.73
N ASP A 813 3.83 13.96 11.03
CA ASP A 813 4.70 14.98 11.61
C ASP A 813 4.27 16.39 11.23
N LEU A 814 4.43 17.32 12.17
CA LEU A 814 4.39 18.75 11.88
C LEU A 814 5.76 19.20 11.39
N VAL A 815 5.85 19.54 10.12
CA VAL A 815 7.09 19.99 9.47
C VAL A 815 7.05 21.51 9.29
N GLY A 816 8.13 22.19 9.65
CA GLY A 816 8.29 23.63 9.47
C GLY A 816 9.70 24.01 9.02
N LEU A 817 9.78 25.05 8.20
CA LEU A 817 11.04 25.56 7.65
C LEU A 817 11.43 26.88 8.33
N ALA A 818 12.67 26.96 8.80
CA ALA A 818 13.22 28.22 9.28
C ALA A 818 13.65 29.13 8.12
N ASP A 819 13.59 30.44 8.33
CA ASP A 819 13.96 31.44 7.31
C ASP A 819 15.43 31.29 6.90
N PHE A 820 15.67 30.97 5.61
CA PHE A 820 16.97 30.54 5.06
C PHE A 820 17.72 29.52 5.94
N GLY A 821 16.96 28.62 6.56
CA GLY A 821 17.43 27.72 7.60
C GLY A 821 17.13 26.26 7.29
N ARG A 822 17.35 25.45 8.32
CA ARG A 822 17.08 24.01 8.29
C ARG A 822 15.58 23.71 8.40
N LEU A 823 15.20 22.53 7.93
CA LEU A 823 13.89 21.93 8.16
C LEU A 823 13.81 21.37 9.58
N TYR A 824 12.62 21.40 10.16
CA TYR A 824 12.31 20.79 11.45
C TYR A 824 11.05 19.96 11.31
N ALA A 825 10.99 18.83 12.01
CA ALA A 825 9.77 18.05 12.14
C ALA A 825 9.57 17.56 13.57
N TRP A 826 8.32 17.41 13.96
CA TRP A 826 7.91 16.83 15.22
C TRP A 826 6.76 15.87 15.01
N ASN A 827 6.85 14.70 15.63
CA ASN A 827 5.76 13.76 15.64
C ASN A 827 4.57 14.35 16.42
N ILE A 828 3.38 14.30 15.82
CA ILE A 828 2.20 14.95 16.40
C ILE A 828 1.73 14.21 17.66
N ILE A 829 1.86 12.88 17.70
CA ILE A 829 1.38 12.05 18.82
C ILE A 829 2.42 11.99 19.95
N THR A 830 3.66 11.63 19.62
CA THR A 830 4.70 11.48 20.64
C THR A 830 5.30 12.81 21.07
N GLU A 831 4.99 13.89 20.36
CA GLU A 831 5.49 15.23 20.64
C GLU A 831 7.02 15.37 20.48
N GLN A 832 7.70 14.30 20.06
CA GLN A 832 9.15 14.23 19.94
C GLN A 832 9.62 14.89 18.65
N ARG A 833 10.80 15.51 18.74
CA ARG A 833 11.46 16.12 17.59
C ARG A 833 12.17 15.06 16.77
N LEU A 834 11.98 15.09 15.46
CA LEU A 834 12.79 14.35 14.50
C LEU A 834 14.08 15.12 14.25
N TYR A 835 15.21 14.53 14.63
CA TYR A 835 16.55 15.09 14.38
C TYR A 835 17.15 14.61 13.06
N ASP A 836 16.54 13.58 12.50
CA ASP A 836 17.02 12.78 11.38
C ASP A 836 16.65 13.39 10.03
N LEU A 837 16.92 14.69 9.89
CA LEU A 837 16.62 15.48 8.71
C LEU A 837 17.86 16.22 8.20
N PRO A 838 17.96 16.51 6.88
CA PRO A 838 19.03 17.31 6.32
C PRO A 838 19.21 18.63 7.06
N THR A 839 20.44 18.89 7.51
CA THR A 839 20.77 20.10 8.28
C THR A 839 21.11 21.31 7.41
N THR A 840 21.22 21.10 6.10
CA THR A 840 21.50 22.12 5.10
C THR A 840 20.40 23.19 5.09
N GLY A 841 20.80 24.46 5.04
CA GLY A 841 19.85 25.56 4.84
C GLY A 841 19.17 25.44 3.48
N MET A 842 17.84 25.49 3.46
CA MET A 842 17.06 25.19 2.26
C MET A 842 15.88 26.16 2.06
N ARG A 843 15.37 26.21 0.83
CA ARG A 843 14.14 26.92 0.44
C ARG A 843 13.27 26.06 -0.45
N TYR A 844 11.96 26.28 -0.33
CA TYR A 844 10.92 25.61 -1.10
C TYR A 844 11.05 24.07 -1.12
N PRO A 845 11.07 23.41 0.06
CA PRO A 845 11.14 21.96 0.13
C PRO A 845 9.87 21.33 -0.45
N LEU A 846 10.07 20.31 -1.28
CA LEU A 846 9.08 19.34 -1.70
C LEU A 846 9.39 18.03 -0.99
N ILE A 847 8.40 17.46 -0.28
CA ILE A 847 8.52 16.17 0.39
C ILE A 847 7.58 15.19 -0.30
N ALA A 848 8.14 14.16 -0.94
CA ALA A 848 7.39 13.17 -1.70
C ALA A 848 8.22 11.90 -1.93
N ASP A 849 7.57 10.75 -2.13
CA ASP A 849 8.24 9.52 -2.55
C ASP A 849 8.49 9.57 -4.06
N LEU A 850 9.66 10.09 -4.42
CA LEU A 850 10.07 10.35 -5.80
C LEU A 850 10.41 9.02 -6.50
N TYR A 851 11.00 8.05 -5.79
CA TYR A 851 11.41 6.77 -6.35
C TYR A 851 10.33 5.69 -6.32
N ARG A 852 9.19 5.96 -5.68
CA ARG A 852 8.11 4.99 -5.37
C ARG A 852 8.63 3.77 -4.63
N ASP A 853 9.64 3.98 -3.78
CA ASP A 853 10.28 2.93 -2.99
C ASP A 853 9.76 2.90 -1.55
N GLY A 854 8.81 3.76 -1.19
CA GLY A 854 8.21 3.83 0.14
C GLY A 854 8.98 4.73 1.11
N ASN A 855 10.13 5.28 0.75
CA ASN A 855 10.78 6.37 1.49
C ASN A 855 10.36 7.72 0.90
N ASN A 856 10.42 8.79 1.70
CA ASN A 856 10.24 10.13 1.16
C ASN A 856 11.59 10.74 0.77
N GLU A 857 11.58 11.45 -0.34
CA GLU A 857 12.61 12.40 -0.70
C GLU A 857 12.24 13.81 -0.23
N ILE A 858 13.27 14.55 0.16
CA ILE A 858 13.23 16.00 0.31
C ILE A 858 13.99 16.61 -0.86
N ILE A 859 13.28 17.35 -1.69
CA ILE A 859 13.86 18.12 -2.81
C ILE A 859 13.78 19.59 -2.46
N ALA A 860 14.91 20.28 -2.36
CA ALA A 860 14.91 21.68 -1.97
C ALA A 860 16.06 22.46 -2.60
N PHE A 861 15.87 23.77 -2.76
CA PHE A 861 16.93 24.65 -3.20
C PHE A 861 17.88 24.99 -2.07
N THR A 862 19.17 24.89 -2.34
CA THR A 862 20.26 25.17 -1.42
C THR A 862 21.25 26.13 -2.05
N ARG A 863 22.27 26.53 -1.28
CA ARG A 863 23.37 27.35 -1.79
C ARG A 863 24.10 26.73 -2.99
N ASP A 864 24.11 25.40 -3.10
CA ASP A 864 24.83 24.69 -4.17
C ASP A 864 23.92 24.26 -5.33
N GLY A 865 22.67 24.71 -5.33
CA GLY A 865 21.66 24.33 -6.32
C GLY A 865 20.52 23.52 -5.73
N LEU A 866 19.76 22.84 -6.59
CA LEU A 866 18.66 21.97 -6.18
C LEU A 866 19.22 20.63 -5.69
N ARG A 867 18.79 20.16 -4.54
CA ARG A 867 19.29 18.91 -3.93
C ARG A 867 18.15 17.98 -3.59
N CYS A 868 18.43 16.69 -3.65
CA CYS A 868 17.52 15.61 -3.24
C CYS A 868 18.17 14.73 -2.18
N TRP A 869 17.46 14.51 -1.08
CA TRP A 869 17.82 13.53 -0.04
C TRP A 869 16.70 12.53 0.14
N THR A 870 17.02 11.25 0.21
CA THR A 870 16.08 10.24 0.72
C THR A 870 16.15 10.24 2.24
N ILE A 871 15.00 10.36 2.90
CA ILE A 871 14.88 10.20 4.35
C ILE A 871 14.73 8.73 4.65
N LEU A 872 15.61 8.21 5.51
CA LEU A 872 15.63 6.82 5.90
C LEU A 872 15.03 6.67 7.30
N ARG A 873 14.46 5.51 7.57
CA ARG A 873 13.96 5.18 8.91
C ARG A 873 15.18 4.90 9.79
N THR A 874 15.33 5.65 10.87
CA THR A 874 16.42 5.48 11.84
C THR A 874 16.02 4.60 13.01
N SER A 875 17.00 3.96 13.66
CA SER A 875 16.71 3.13 14.81
C SER A 875 16.52 4.12 15.93
N THR A 876 15.29 4.21 16.41
CA THR A 876 15.11 4.80 17.73
C THR A 876 15.72 3.79 18.69
N SER A 877 17.03 3.88 18.91
CA SER A 877 17.62 3.34 20.13
C SER A 877 16.79 3.96 21.25
N GLN A 878 15.92 3.17 21.87
CA GLN A 878 15.23 3.57 23.07
C GLN A 878 16.31 3.86 24.12
N GLY A 879 16.70 5.12 24.21
CA GLY A 879 17.61 5.60 25.21
C GLY A 879 16.87 5.83 26.51
N GLY A 880 16.90 4.83 27.39
CA GLY A 880 16.80 4.98 28.85
C GLY A 880 15.41 4.93 29.47
#